data_AF-A0A498N2Y5-F1
#
_entry.id   AF-A0A498N2Y5-F1
#
_cell.length_a   1.000
_cell.length_b   1.000
_cell.length_c   1.000
_cell.angle_alpha   90.00
_cell.angle_beta   90.00
_cell.angle_gamma   90.00
#
_symmetry.space_group_name_H-M   'P 1'
#
loop_
_entity.id
_entity.type
_entity.pdbx_description
1 polymer ?
#
loop_
_entity_poly.entity_id
_entity_poly.type
_entity_poly.pdbx_seq_one_letter_code
_entity_poly.pdbx_strand_id
1 'polypeptide(L)'
;MPSLKTSYEVGLDFLEFLGQRISKTDRNELRDIYNLEFKRDGSKEPTFSNVIKALVCCNKATIRNGRIIFQWKPKVRVYYCDQWKSFTQPNTSTAAPESVPASSSPKPVLTPKRKLASEVLNKLRVKRAELIKDKGGVEITSDPKATKGKVKFIIKEQGKLFVVKFHIVNRGENCVYFTYYTALHKMRCFTLVDKRRVNRVSPLLLCPGESYAVEVHYKVHHHGHFPATMYFEFCPEADPPASAKPFCIVRELEAVVQTGLAETLGPESPYDPKQNRRLRPENRIVEVGVPPERRVLDSHLCMKNYAERFHLLLHLEEIQMEVDIKKYDLYGKTMTLDKSNKKLLILKVPGVAENRPSVLRGDKLNVCLSGDRSQPITVYEGHVHRVELDRVKLGFSKKLLQKFISSMKFDVEFNINRFPIRLQHRALALAGQHGLGDALFPSDKGPGHTALPQLRMFNKDLENNPEQKAAVQHILSGTSKPAPYLIFGPPGTGKTVTMVEAIKQVNKSKATTHILACAPSNSACDLLCERLLGYVDGHRLYRLCAPSRDPRTVPQKVLKRSNWNEAEDSFLFPSIKDLMDYSVIVVTLVTAGRLVSGGVAKGHFTHIFIDEAGQAVEPECIIGIAGLLDPLKGQLVLAGDPQQLGPVLRSPLAQLHGLGQSLLERLMKQNALYQKSQDGQSGYDTRFVTKLLRNYRSHPTILKIPNELFYENELQVFANQMEREAFCHWEHLPKKGFPVLFHGVMGKDEREANSPSFFNVTEIEVIVSYLNKLAETQGKKGLPKLSSNDIGIITPYRKQARLKMDVGSVEEFQGQERKVIIVSTVRSSVNYVKMDQDFNIGFLSNEKRFNVAMTRAKALLIVVGNPVILSKDPTWQRFIRYCELEQGYTGFDYKDAEGEEDVVSRLASLKISSDDVDESPLQQHVHPEWRSEQ
;
A
#
# COMPACT_ATOMS: atom_id res chain seq x y z
N MET A 1 -3.31 -35.81 -42.92
CA MET A 1 -3.68 -34.40 -43.20
C MET A 1 -3.41 -33.57 -41.95
N PRO A 2 -2.94 -32.31 -42.05
CA PRO A 2 -2.74 -31.45 -40.88
C PRO A 2 -4.07 -31.13 -40.19
N SER A 3 -4.06 -31.02 -38.86
CA SER A 3 -5.28 -30.73 -38.08
C SER A 3 -5.83 -29.33 -38.41
N LEU A 4 -7.14 -29.11 -38.21
CA LEU A 4 -7.76 -27.79 -38.38
C LEU A 4 -7.07 -26.72 -37.51
N LYS A 5 -6.64 -27.11 -36.31
CA LYS A 5 -5.89 -26.26 -35.38
C LYS A 5 -4.54 -25.85 -35.95
N THR A 6 -3.77 -26.79 -36.47
CA THR A 6 -2.47 -26.52 -37.10
C THR A 6 -2.63 -25.64 -38.35
N SER A 7 -3.65 -25.89 -39.16
CA SER A 7 -3.94 -25.09 -40.36
C SER A 7 -4.39 -23.67 -40.02
N TYR A 8 -5.09 -23.49 -38.90
CA TYR A 8 -5.49 -22.18 -38.40
C TYR A 8 -4.31 -21.38 -37.82
N GLU A 9 -3.43 -22.03 -37.06
CA GLU A 9 -2.22 -21.40 -36.49
C GLU A 9 -1.30 -20.87 -37.61
N VAL A 10 -0.99 -21.71 -38.60
CA VAL A 10 -0.22 -21.30 -39.79
C VAL A 10 -0.94 -20.20 -40.58
N GLY A 11 -2.27 -20.18 -40.57
CA GLY A 11 -3.06 -19.12 -41.19
C GLY A 11 -2.97 -17.77 -40.48
N LEU A 12 -2.85 -17.76 -39.15
CA LEU A 12 -2.64 -16.52 -38.40
C LEU A 12 -1.23 -15.98 -38.65
N ASP A 13 -0.22 -16.85 -38.71
CA ASP A 13 1.15 -16.48 -39.04
C ASP A 13 1.24 -15.91 -40.47
N PHE A 14 0.48 -16.50 -41.41
CA PHE A 14 0.39 -15.98 -42.78
C PHE A 14 -0.29 -14.60 -42.84
N LEU A 15 -1.34 -14.37 -42.03
CA LEU A 15 -1.97 -13.05 -41.92
C LEU A 15 -1.02 -11.99 -41.35
N GLU A 16 -0.19 -12.36 -40.37
CA GLU A 16 0.83 -11.48 -39.80
C GLU A 16 1.96 -11.20 -40.82
N PHE A 17 2.38 -12.22 -41.58
CA PHE A 17 3.36 -12.10 -42.66
C PHE A 17 2.90 -11.18 -43.80
N LEU A 18 1.60 -11.16 -44.11
CA LEU A 18 1.05 -10.25 -45.11
C LEU A 18 1.13 -8.79 -44.65
N GLY A 19 0.90 -8.49 -43.36
CA GLY A 19 1.00 -7.14 -42.81
C GLY A 19 0.15 -6.13 -43.60
N GLN A 20 0.78 -5.11 -44.20
CA GLN A 20 0.08 -4.14 -45.07
C GLN A 20 -0.40 -4.74 -46.42
N ARG A 21 0.13 -5.90 -46.84
CA ARG A 21 -0.29 -6.63 -48.04
C ARG A 21 -1.61 -7.39 -47.84
N ILE A 22 -2.23 -7.31 -46.65
CA ILE A 22 -3.54 -7.91 -46.36
C ILE A 22 -4.67 -7.32 -47.21
N SER A 23 -4.43 -6.15 -47.84
CA SER A 23 -5.32 -5.54 -48.84
C SER A 23 -5.33 -6.28 -50.18
N LYS A 24 -4.37 -7.17 -50.45
CA LYS A 24 -4.41 -8.09 -51.59
C LYS A 24 -5.51 -9.11 -51.37
N THR A 25 -6.43 -9.22 -52.33
CA THR A 25 -7.61 -10.09 -52.24
C THR A 25 -7.67 -11.14 -53.35
N ASP A 26 -6.74 -11.09 -54.33
CA ASP A 26 -6.67 -12.09 -55.38
C ASP A 26 -6.16 -13.43 -54.84
N ARG A 27 -6.88 -14.51 -55.17
CA ARG A 27 -6.61 -15.83 -54.61
C ARG A 27 -5.32 -16.45 -55.15
N ASN A 28 -4.99 -16.21 -56.43
CA ASN A 28 -3.79 -16.77 -57.04
C ASN A 28 -2.56 -16.03 -56.54
N GLU A 29 -2.63 -14.71 -56.47
CA GLU A 29 -1.55 -13.88 -55.92
C GLU A 29 -1.26 -14.23 -54.44
N LEU A 30 -2.30 -14.39 -53.62
CA LEU A 30 -2.13 -14.82 -52.22
C LEU A 30 -1.59 -16.25 -52.10
N ARG A 31 -1.95 -17.14 -53.04
CA ARG A 31 -1.42 -18.51 -53.08
C ARG A 31 0.05 -18.53 -53.44
N ASP A 32 0.46 -17.69 -54.37
CA ASP A 32 1.84 -17.59 -54.83
C ASP A 32 2.71 -16.97 -53.73
N ILE A 33 2.23 -15.91 -53.08
CA ILE A 33 2.87 -15.36 -51.86
C ILE A 33 2.97 -16.45 -50.77
N TYR A 34 1.91 -17.24 -50.56
CA TYR A 34 1.93 -18.31 -49.57
C TYR A 34 2.96 -19.40 -49.92
N ASN A 35 3.01 -19.86 -51.17
CA ASN A 35 3.85 -20.99 -51.54
C ASN A 35 5.32 -20.62 -51.80
N LEU A 36 5.58 -19.41 -52.31
CA LEU A 36 6.91 -18.97 -52.73
C LEU A 36 7.60 -18.11 -51.68
N GLU A 37 6.84 -17.32 -50.91
CA GLU A 37 7.43 -16.37 -49.95
C GLU A 37 7.22 -16.76 -48.48
N PHE A 38 6.15 -17.48 -48.16
CA PHE A 38 5.80 -17.81 -46.77
C PHE A 38 6.16 -19.25 -46.39
N LYS A 39 5.81 -20.22 -47.24
CA LYS A 39 6.06 -21.64 -47.02
C LYS A 39 7.54 -21.96 -47.31
N ARG A 40 8.23 -22.64 -46.39
CA ARG A 40 9.62 -23.08 -46.57
C ARG A 40 9.68 -24.51 -47.14
N ASP A 41 10.66 -24.79 -48.00
CA ASP A 41 10.87 -26.13 -48.57
C ASP A 41 11.35 -27.14 -47.51
N GLY A 42 10.66 -28.28 -47.41
CA GLY A 42 10.87 -29.34 -46.40
C GLY A 42 9.60 -29.64 -45.58
N SER A 43 8.75 -30.53 -46.08
CA SER A 43 7.32 -30.60 -45.73
C SER A 43 6.95 -31.20 -44.35
N LYS A 44 6.20 -30.42 -43.56
CA LYS A 44 4.97 -30.84 -42.82
C LYS A 44 3.89 -29.73 -42.75
N GLU A 45 4.03 -28.64 -43.50
CA GLU A 45 3.11 -27.49 -43.43
C GLU A 45 1.82 -27.67 -44.25
N PRO A 46 0.69 -27.11 -43.79
CA PRO A 46 -0.60 -27.17 -44.48
C PRO A 46 -0.55 -26.48 -45.84
N THR A 47 -1.36 -26.96 -46.79
CA THR A 47 -1.51 -26.33 -48.10
C THR A 47 -2.26 -25.00 -47.97
N PHE A 48 -2.03 -24.07 -48.90
CA PHE A 48 -2.75 -22.79 -48.94
C PHE A 48 -4.28 -22.97 -48.83
N SER A 49 -4.83 -23.96 -49.53
CA SER A 49 -6.27 -24.27 -49.45
C SER A 49 -6.73 -24.68 -48.05
N ASN A 50 -5.93 -25.44 -47.30
CA ASN A 50 -6.24 -25.83 -45.93
C ASN A 50 -6.15 -24.65 -44.97
N VAL A 51 -5.17 -23.77 -45.17
CA VAL A 51 -5.01 -22.53 -44.40
C VAL A 51 -6.19 -21.58 -44.61
N ILE A 52 -6.57 -21.31 -45.87
CA ILE A 52 -7.71 -20.45 -46.17
C ILE A 52 -9.01 -21.07 -45.65
N LYS A 53 -9.19 -22.40 -45.78
CA LYS A 53 -10.35 -23.09 -45.22
C LYS A 53 -10.41 -22.95 -43.71
N ALA A 54 -9.29 -23.07 -43.00
CA ALA A 54 -9.24 -22.88 -41.55
C ALA A 54 -9.52 -21.43 -41.14
N LEU A 55 -8.99 -20.44 -41.87
CA LEU A 55 -9.27 -19.02 -41.64
C LEU A 55 -10.74 -18.66 -41.90
N VAL A 56 -11.37 -19.26 -42.91
CA VAL A 56 -12.81 -19.09 -43.18
C VAL A 56 -13.64 -19.75 -42.07
N CYS A 57 -13.35 -20.99 -41.71
CA CYS A 57 -14.04 -21.70 -40.61
C CYS A 57 -13.97 -20.95 -39.27
N CYS A 58 -12.91 -20.17 -39.04
CA CYS A 58 -12.70 -19.41 -37.81
C CYS A 58 -13.04 -17.91 -37.93
N ASN A 59 -13.80 -17.50 -38.96
CA ASN A 59 -14.25 -16.11 -39.18
C ASN A 59 -13.11 -15.08 -39.26
N LYS A 60 -11.96 -15.47 -39.83
CA LYS A 60 -10.81 -14.58 -40.08
C LYS A 60 -10.65 -14.23 -41.56
N ALA A 61 -11.31 -14.95 -42.46
CA ALA A 61 -11.38 -14.65 -43.88
C ALA A 61 -12.79 -14.95 -44.42
N THR A 62 -13.18 -14.28 -45.50
CA THR A 62 -14.40 -14.58 -46.26
C THR A 62 -14.09 -14.61 -47.74
N ILE A 63 -14.71 -15.53 -48.48
CA ILE A 63 -14.55 -15.63 -49.94
C ILE A 63 -15.77 -14.97 -50.60
N ARG A 64 -15.55 -13.94 -51.42
CA ARG A 64 -16.60 -13.26 -52.20
C ARG A 64 -16.13 -13.10 -53.65
N ASN A 65 -16.93 -13.56 -54.61
CA ASN A 65 -16.64 -13.47 -56.05
C ASN A 65 -15.23 -13.94 -56.42
N GLY A 66 -14.78 -15.07 -55.87
CA GLY A 66 -13.44 -15.64 -56.12
C GLY A 66 -12.28 -14.96 -55.39
N ARG A 67 -12.51 -13.82 -54.72
CA ARG A 67 -11.51 -13.07 -53.94
C ARG A 67 -11.59 -13.41 -52.45
N ILE A 68 -10.44 -13.41 -51.78
CA ILE A 68 -10.30 -13.66 -50.34
C ILE A 68 -10.20 -12.32 -49.63
N ILE A 69 -11.18 -12.03 -48.77
CA ILE A 69 -11.22 -10.81 -47.96
C ILE A 69 -10.94 -11.20 -46.51
N PHE A 70 -9.80 -10.73 -45.98
CA PHE A 70 -9.41 -10.97 -44.61
C PHE A 70 -10.15 -10.03 -43.65
N GLN A 71 -10.75 -10.61 -42.62
CA GLN A 71 -11.47 -9.86 -41.57
C GLN A 71 -10.50 -9.57 -40.42
N TRP A 72 -9.45 -8.79 -40.69
CA TRP A 72 -8.51 -8.36 -39.66
C TRP A 72 -9.02 -7.10 -38.95
N LYS A 73 -9.78 -7.31 -37.89
CA LYS A 73 -10.00 -6.32 -36.82
C LYS A 73 -9.36 -6.89 -35.55
N PRO A 74 -8.60 -6.10 -34.76
CA PRO A 74 -8.17 -6.52 -33.44
C PRO A 74 -9.40 -6.56 -32.52
N LYS A 75 -10.19 -7.62 -32.60
CA LYS A 75 -11.26 -7.93 -31.66
C LYS A 75 -10.74 -8.94 -30.66
N VAL A 76 -10.49 -8.42 -29.45
CA VAL A 76 -10.91 -8.96 -28.16
C VAL A 76 -11.57 -10.34 -28.28
N ARG A 77 -10.93 -11.38 -27.72
CA ARG A 77 -11.65 -12.58 -27.26
C ARG A 77 -11.85 -12.44 -25.76
N VAL A 78 -13.05 -12.00 -25.40
CA VAL A 78 -13.65 -12.28 -24.10
C VAL A 78 -13.88 -13.78 -24.05
N TYR A 79 -13.23 -14.49 -23.12
CA TYR A 79 -13.76 -15.75 -22.65
C TYR A 79 -14.92 -15.42 -21.71
N TYR A 80 -16.15 -15.54 -22.20
CA TYR A 80 -17.27 -15.80 -21.31
C TYR A 80 -17.10 -17.23 -20.80
N CYS A 81 -16.58 -17.37 -19.58
CA CYS A 81 -16.94 -18.50 -18.75
C CYS A 81 -18.05 -17.99 -17.83
N ASP A 82 -19.30 -18.16 -18.27
CA ASP A 82 -20.44 -18.15 -17.36
C ASP A 82 -20.31 -19.38 -16.46
N GLN A 83 -19.73 -19.21 -15.27
CA GLN A 83 -19.80 -20.21 -14.20
C GLN A 83 -20.92 -19.83 -13.22
N TRP A 84 -22.16 -19.78 -13.70
CA TRP A 84 -23.35 -20.02 -12.89
C TRP A 84 -24.38 -20.77 -13.75
N LYS A 85 -24.21 -22.09 -13.84
CA LYS A 85 -25.33 -23.01 -14.00
C LYS A 85 -25.15 -24.18 -13.04
N SER A 86 -26.01 -24.17 -12.03
CA SER A 86 -26.41 -25.30 -11.22
C SER A 86 -26.58 -26.55 -12.09
N PHE A 87 -25.92 -27.64 -11.70
CA PHE A 87 -26.38 -28.99 -11.97
C PHE A 87 -26.46 -29.72 -10.64
N THR A 88 -27.70 -29.83 -10.14
CA THR A 88 -28.15 -30.99 -9.39
C THR A 88 -27.96 -32.24 -10.25
N GLN A 89 -27.34 -33.28 -9.69
CA GLN A 89 -27.57 -34.64 -10.16
C GLN A 89 -27.77 -35.60 -8.97
N PRO A 90 -28.57 -36.66 -9.17
CA PRO A 90 -29.18 -37.45 -8.11
C PRO A 90 -28.27 -38.60 -7.65
N ASN A 91 -28.56 -39.09 -6.46
CA ASN A 91 -28.03 -40.32 -5.88
C ASN A 91 -28.08 -41.51 -6.85
N THR A 92 -26.93 -42.13 -7.11
CA THR A 92 -26.80 -43.59 -7.25
C THR A 92 -25.42 -44.05 -6.80
N SER A 93 -25.43 -44.95 -5.83
CA SER A 93 -24.32 -45.77 -5.34
C SER A 93 -23.69 -46.61 -6.45
N THR A 94 -22.35 -46.69 -6.52
CA THR A 94 -21.52 -47.92 -6.43
C THR A 94 -20.06 -47.65 -6.85
N ALA A 95 -19.14 -48.21 -6.05
CA ALA A 95 -17.74 -48.58 -6.33
C ALA A 95 -16.71 -47.49 -6.73
N ALA A 96 -15.67 -47.37 -5.91
CA ALA A 96 -14.47 -46.59 -6.17
C ALA A 96 -13.60 -47.21 -7.29
N PRO A 97 -12.92 -46.36 -8.08
CA PRO A 97 -11.56 -46.69 -8.48
C PRO A 97 -10.58 -45.52 -8.29
N GLU A 98 -9.45 -45.87 -7.67
CA GLU A 98 -8.06 -45.41 -7.80
C GLU A 98 -7.72 -43.99 -8.29
N SER A 99 -6.78 -43.41 -7.55
CA SER A 99 -6.15 -42.10 -7.72
C SER A 99 -5.54 -41.86 -9.11
N VAL A 100 -6.03 -40.83 -9.80
CA VAL A 100 -5.39 -40.23 -10.98
C VAL A 100 -4.55 -39.03 -10.52
N PRO A 101 -3.25 -38.91 -10.91
CA PRO A 101 -2.42 -37.78 -10.51
C PRO A 101 -2.90 -36.47 -11.16
N ALA A 102 -2.79 -35.39 -10.39
CA ALA A 102 -3.23 -34.04 -10.75
C ALA A 102 -2.77 -33.64 -12.16
N SER A 103 -3.72 -33.45 -13.07
CA SER A 103 -3.48 -32.89 -14.39
C SER A 103 -3.03 -31.44 -14.24
N SER A 104 -1.76 -31.17 -14.54
CA SER A 104 -1.24 -29.81 -14.72
C SER A 104 -2.14 -29.02 -15.68
N SER A 105 -2.55 -27.83 -15.25
CA SER A 105 -3.20 -26.87 -16.14
C SER A 105 -2.28 -26.57 -17.33
N PRO A 106 -2.80 -26.52 -18.58
CA PRO A 106 -1.95 -26.30 -19.74
C PRO A 106 -1.35 -24.90 -19.68
N LYS A 107 -0.02 -24.82 -19.64
CA LYS A 107 0.72 -23.55 -19.74
C LYS A 107 0.30 -22.83 -21.04
N PRO A 108 0.02 -21.52 -21.01
CA PRO A 108 -0.32 -20.78 -22.21
C PRO A 108 0.83 -20.84 -23.22
N VAL A 109 0.52 -21.23 -24.47
CA VAL A 109 1.50 -21.28 -25.57
C VAL A 109 1.81 -19.83 -25.98
N LEU A 110 3.04 -19.40 -25.70
CA LEU A 110 3.54 -18.07 -26.06
C LEU A 110 3.83 -17.94 -27.56
N THR A 111 3.52 -16.79 -28.16
CA THR A 111 3.87 -16.48 -29.55
C THR A 111 5.40 -16.39 -29.74
N PRO A 112 5.95 -16.64 -30.94
CA PRO A 112 7.41 -16.62 -31.18
C PRO A 112 8.10 -15.32 -30.74
N LYS A 113 7.48 -14.16 -30.99
CA LYS A 113 7.98 -12.86 -30.54
C LYS A 113 7.98 -12.70 -29.01
N ARG A 114 6.96 -13.23 -28.32
CA ARG A 114 6.89 -13.20 -26.85
C ARG A 114 7.92 -14.13 -26.21
N LYS A 115 8.19 -15.30 -26.81
CA LYS A 115 9.27 -16.20 -26.40
C LYS A 115 10.64 -15.52 -26.53
N LEU A 116 10.92 -14.91 -27.69
CA LEU A 116 12.14 -14.15 -27.93
C LEU A 116 12.32 -13.01 -26.91
N ALA A 117 11.27 -12.21 -26.67
CA ALA A 117 11.32 -11.13 -25.69
C ALA A 117 11.64 -11.64 -24.28
N SER A 118 10.99 -12.73 -23.84
CA SER A 118 11.28 -13.34 -22.54
C SER A 118 12.72 -13.83 -22.42
N GLU A 119 13.25 -14.49 -23.45
CA GLU A 119 14.62 -15.02 -23.44
C GLU A 119 15.68 -13.91 -23.43
N VAL A 120 15.51 -12.90 -24.28
CA VAL A 120 16.45 -11.78 -24.39
C VAL A 120 16.43 -10.91 -23.13
N LEU A 121 15.25 -10.63 -22.57
CA LEU A 121 15.13 -9.85 -21.32
C LEU A 121 15.73 -10.59 -20.12
N ASN A 122 15.63 -11.92 -20.07
CA ASN A 122 16.33 -12.74 -19.07
C ASN A 122 17.86 -12.67 -19.25
N LYS A 123 18.36 -12.81 -20.49
CA LYS A 123 19.81 -12.71 -20.77
C LYS A 123 20.35 -11.31 -20.47
N LEU A 124 19.57 -10.24 -20.68
CA LEU A 124 19.95 -8.86 -20.33
C LEU A 124 20.19 -8.65 -18.84
N ARG A 125 19.62 -9.50 -17.96
CA ARG A 125 19.89 -9.44 -16.52
C ARG A 125 21.27 -9.95 -16.16
N VAL A 126 21.67 -11.08 -16.75
CA VAL A 126 22.88 -11.81 -16.38
C VAL A 126 24.09 -11.37 -17.22
N LYS A 127 23.84 -10.99 -18.48
CA LYS A 127 24.88 -10.70 -19.49
C LYS A 127 24.66 -9.36 -20.18
N ARG A 128 24.29 -8.34 -19.39
CA ARG A 128 23.98 -6.99 -19.90
C ARG A 128 25.09 -6.44 -20.79
N ALA A 129 26.32 -6.46 -20.29
CA ALA A 129 27.49 -5.91 -20.99
C ALA A 129 27.71 -6.57 -22.36
N GLU A 130 27.45 -7.88 -22.48
CA GLU A 130 27.60 -8.64 -23.73
C GLU A 130 26.55 -8.28 -24.78
N LEU A 131 25.31 -8.01 -24.34
CA LEU A 131 24.18 -7.74 -25.24
C LEU A 131 24.14 -6.29 -25.73
N ILE A 132 24.62 -5.33 -24.94
CA ILE A 132 24.67 -3.92 -25.34
C ILE A 132 25.95 -3.55 -26.12
N LYS A 133 27.01 -4.35 -26.01
CA LYS A 133 28.29 -4.06 -26.67
C LYS A 133 28.16 -4.30 -28.19
N ASP A 134 28.74 -3.39 -28.96
CA ASP A 134 28.96 -3.57 -30.39
C ASP A 134 29.87 -4.78 -30.64
N LYS A 135 29.49 -5.64 -31.60
CA LYS A 135 30.17 -6.92 -31.85
C LYS A 135 29.94 -7.41 -33.26
N GLY A 136 30.79 -8.34 -33.70
CA GLY A 136 30.73 -8.90 -35.04
C GLY A 136 30.95 -7.88 -36.15
N GLY A 137 31.78 -6.86 -35.91
CA GLY A 137 32.03 -5.76 -36.85
C GLY A 137 30.91 -4.72 -36.94
N VAL A 138 29.76 -4.93 -36.29
CA VAL A 138 28.62 -4.00 -36.36
C VAL A 138 28.65 -3.01 -35.20
N GLU A 139 28.57 -1.72 -35.53
CA GLU A 139 28.36 -0.63 -34.58
C GLU A 139 26.94 -0.07 -34.72
N ILE A 140 26.20 0.06 -33.61
CA ILE A 140 24.90 0.73 -33.59
C ILE A 140 24.98 2.03 -32.81
N THR A 141 24.95 3.16 -33.53
CA THR A 141 24.84 4.50 -32.95
C THR A 141 23.41 5.03 -33.01
N SER A 142 23.13 6.14 -32.33
CA SER A 142 21.80 6.74 -32.34
C SER A 142 21.83 8.26 -32.30
N ASP A 143 20.74 8.88 -32.75
CA ASP A 143 20.43 10.29 -32.53
C ASP A 143 19.07 10.39 -31.79
N PRO A 144 19.05 10.84 -30.52
CA PRO A 144 20.18 11.30 -29.69
C PRO A 144 21.22 10.22 -29.33
N LYS A 145 22.44 10.63 -28.98
CA LYS A 145 23.57 9.71 -28.73
C LYS A 145 23.34 8.77 -27.56
N ALA A 146 23.51 7.46 -27.78
CA ALA A 146 23.46 6.45 -26.73
C ALA A 146 24.68 6.53 -25.78
N THR A 147 24.46 6.35 -24.49
CA THR A 147 25.51 6.18 -23.47
C THR A 147 25.34 4.82 -22.80
N LYS A 148 26.39 3.97 -22.83
CA LYS A 148 26.34 2.59 -22.32
C LYS A 148 25.13 1.79 -22.85
N GLY A 149 24.88 1.87 -24.15
CA GLY A 149 23.78 1.17 -24.83
C GLY A 149 22.39 1.75 -24.58
N LYS A 150 22.28 2.90 -23.92
CA LYS A 150 21.01 3.54 -23.54
C LYS A 150 20.86 4.93 -24.13
N VAL A 151 19.73 5.19 -24.79
CA VAL A 151 19.33 6.51 -25.31
C VAL A 151 18.32 7.11 -24.37
N LYS A 152 18.66 8.24 -23.73
CA LYS A 152 17.74 8.98 -22.86
C LYS A 152 17.45 10.34 -23.48
N PHE A 153 16.18 10.73 -23.57
CA PHE A 153 15.77 12.00 -24.16
C PHE A 153 14.50 12.55 -23.48
N ILE A 154 14.33 13.87 -23.55
CA ILE A 154 13.22 14.60 -22.94
C ILE A 154 12.30 15.13 -24.02
N ILE A 155 11.00 14.83 -23.93
CA ILE A 155 9.96 15.38 -24.80
C ILE A 155 9.30 16.54 -24.04
N LYS A 156 9.52 17.76 -24.52
CA LYS A 156 9.02 18.99 -23.86
C LYS A 156 7.56 19.30 -24.16
N GLU A 157 7.01 18.77 -25.25
CA GLU A 157 5.66 19.06 -25.72
C GLU A 157 4.88 17.79 -26.03
N GLN A 158 3.72 17.62 -25.41
CA GLN A 158 2.84 16.48 -25.63
C GLN A 158 2.26 16.47 -27.05
N GLY A 159 2.06 15.28 -27.61
CA GLY A 159 1.45 15.07 -28.92
C GLY A 159 2.35 15.37 -30.12
N LYS A 160 3.53 15.97 -29.92
CA LYS A 160 4.55 16.11 -30.97
C LYS A 160 5.28 14.78 -31.20
N LEU A 161 5.60 14.50 -32.47
CA LEU A 161 6.37 13.35 -32.87
C LEU A 161 7.86 13.59 -32.55
N PHE A 162 8.47 12.69 -31.80
CA PHE A 162 9.92 12.66 -31.57
C PHE A 162 10.51 11.43 -32.26
N VAL A 163 11.58 11.59 -33.02
CA VAL A 163 12.18 10.49 -33.80
C VAL A 163 13.56 10.18 -33.25
N VAL A 164 13.76 8.93 -32.82
CA VAL A 164 15.09 8.39 -32.51
C VAL A 164 15.58 7.60 -33.72
N LYS A 165 16.72 7.98 -34.29
CA LYS A 165 17.31 7.26 -35.43
C LYS A 165 18.43 6.38 -34.94
N PHE A 166 18.37 5.08 -35.22
CA PHE A 166 19.49 4.15 -35.04
C PHE A 166 20.24 4.00 -36.35
N HIS A 167 21.55 4.22 -36.30
CA HIS A 167 22.45 4.00 -37.44
C HIS A 167 23.24 2.73 -37.20
N ILE A 168 22.98 1.72 -38.02
CA ILE A 168 23.61 0.41 -38.00
C ILE A 168 24.72 0.45 -39.05
N VAL A 169 25.97 0.39 -38.63
CA VAL A 169 27.14 0.53 -39.50
C VAL A 169 27.97 -0.75 -39.44
N ASN A 170 28.34 -1.30 -40.59
CA ASN A 170 29.34 -2.36 -40.64
C ASN A 170 30.75 -1.75 -40.68
N ARG A 171 31.51 -1.90 -39.59
CA ARG A 171 32.93 -1.54 -39.49
C ARG A 171 33.88 -2.74 -39.54
N GLY A 172 33.34 -3.94 -39.76
CA GLY A 172 34.13 -5.14 -39.95
C GLY A 172 34.74 -5.20 -41.35
N GLU A 173 35.60 -6.19 -41.54
CA GLU A 173 36.26 -6.45 -42.83
C GLU A 173 35.39 -7.29 -43.79
N ASN A 174 34.37 -7.97 -43.26
CA ASN A 174 33.47 -8.86 -44.02
C ASN A 174 32.04 -8.32 -44.04
N CYS A 175 31.26 -8.71 -45.04
CA CYS A 175 29.83 -8.37 -45.09
C CYS A 175 29.04 -9.07 -43.97
N VAL A 176 27.95 -8.44 -43.56
CA VAL A 176 27.06 -8.97 -42.51
C VAL A 176 25.61 -8.78 -42.90
N TYR A 177 24.77 -9.79 -42.67
CA TYR A 177 23.34 -9.69 -42.89
C TYR A 177 22.67 -9.10 -41.66
N PHE A 178 22.00 -7.95 -41.81
CA PHE A 178 20.99 -7.48 -40.88
C PHE A 178 19.69 -8.25 -41.14
N THR A 179 19.30 -9.10 -40.20
CA THR A 179 18.29 -10.15 -40.45
C THR A 179 16.95 -9.88 -39.76
N TYR A 180 16.95 -9.24 -38.60
CA TYR A 180 15.72 -8.99 -37.87
C TYR A 180 15.88 -7.87 -36.85
N TYR A 181 14.80 -7.15 -36.59
CA TYR A 181 14.76 -6.19 -35.49
C TYR A 181 13.34 -6.08 -34.92
N THR A 182 13.25 -5.73 -33.64
CA THR A 182 11.97 -5.47 -32.99
C THR A 182 12.18 -4.69 -31.71
N ALA A 183 11.16 -3.98 -31.25
CA ALA A 183 11.05 -3.63 -29.84
C ALA A 183 10.57 -4.86 -29.05
N LEU A 184 11.20 -5.14 -27.92
CA LEU A 184 10.89 -6.28 -27.04
C LEU A 184 9.68 -6.01 -26.15
N HIS A 185 9.43 -4.74 -25.82
CA HIS A 185 8.24 -4.27 -25.12
C HIS A 185 7.28 -3.65 -26.14
N LYS A 186 5.98 -3.91 -26.00
CA LYS A 186 4.97 -3.27 -26.85
C LYS A 186 4.41 -2.07 -26.08
N MET A 187 4.69 -0.86 -26.55
CA MET A 187 3.98 0.34 -26.10
C MET A 187 3.32 1.00 -27.32
N ARG A 188 2.04 1.36 -27.23
CA ARG A 188 1.34 2.03 -28.35
C ARG A 188 1.86 3.44 -28.64
N CYS A 189 2.67 4.01 -27.74
CA CYS A 189 3.24 5.35 -27.88
C CYS A 189 4.47 5.43 -28.78
N PHE A 190 4.96 4.30 -29.34
CA PHE A 190 6.01 4.34 -30.37
C PHE A 190 5.75 3.40 -31.55
N THR A 191 6.30 3.75 -32.71
CA THR A 191 6.21 2.97 -33.96
C THR A 191 7.59 2.80 -34.57
N LEU A 192 7.87 1.63 -35.16
CA LEU A 192 9.12 1.39 -35.90
C LEU A 192 8.92 1.71 -37.37
N VAL A 193 9.84 2.49 -37.93
CA VAL A 193 9.84 2.85 -39.35
C VAL A 193 11.16 2.41 -39.99
N ASP A 194 11.03 1.58 -41.03
CA ASP A 194 12.12 0.99 -41.78
C ASP A 194 11.75 1.01 -43.28
N LYS A 195 12.61 1.64 -44.08
CA LYS A 195 12.40 1.80 -45.53
C LYS A 195 12.45 0.48 -46.29
N ARG A 196 13.31 -0.46 -45.88
CA ARG A 196 13.54 -1.77 -46.53
C ARG A 196 12.80 -2.92 -45.86
N ARG A 197 12.17 -2.68 -44.69
CA ARG A 197 11.37 -3.67 -43.92
C ARG A 197 12.14 -4.96 -43.66
N VAL A 198 13.36 -4.82 -43.17
CA VAL A 198 14.29 -5.92 -42.93
C VAL A 198 13.65 -6.96 -42.01
N ASN A 199 13.68 -8.22 -42.45
CA ASN A 199 13.15 -9.34 -41.70
C ASN A 199 13.84 -10.64 -42.12
N ARG A 200 13.60 -11.74 -41.41
CA ARG A 200 14.32 -13.00 -41.63
C ARG A 200 14.10 -13.62 -43.02
N VAL A 201 13.08 -13.18 -43.75
CA VAL A 201 12.79 -13.60 -45.13
C VAL A 201 13.43 -12.65 -46.15
N SER A 202 13.65 -11.39 -45.77
CA SER A 202 14.28 -10.36 -46.59
C SER A 202 15.40 -9.66 -45.79
N PRO A 203 16.53 -10.35 -45.52
CA PRO A 203 17.65 -9.76 -44.81
C PRO A 203 18.34 -8.70 -45.68
N LEU A 204 18.95 -7.71 -45.03
CA LEU A 204 19.75 -6.68 -45.67
C LEU A 204 21.24 -7.01 -45.54
N LEU A 205 21.93 -7.23 -46.65
CA LEU A 205 23.38 -7.31 -46.65
C LEU A 205 23.98 -5.92 -46.43
N LEU A 206 24.93 -5.82 -45.49
CA LEU A 206 25.71 -4.62 -45.21
C LEU A 206 27.19 -4.93 -45.48
N CYS A 207 27.72 -4.36 -46.56
CA CYS A 207 29.14 -4.46 -46.88
C CYS A 207 29.98 -3.57 -45.94
N PRO A 208 31.31 -3.82 -45.81
CA PRO A 208 32.20 -2.96 -45.03
C PRO A 208 32.03 -1.47 -45.36
N GLY A 209 31.80 -0.65 -44.34
CA GLY A 209 31.56 0.81 -44.47
C GLY A 209 30.11 1.22 -44.73
N GLU A 210 29.20 0.30 -45.07
CA GLU A 210 27.80 0.63 -45.30
C GLU A 210 27.04 0.90 -43.99
N SER A 211 26.05 1.80 -44.09
CA SER A 211 25.22 2.23 -42.96
C SER A 211 23.74 2.16 -43.32
N TYR A 212 22.92 1.70 -42.37
CA TYR A 212 21.48 1.62 -42.49
C TYR A 212 20.76 2.24 -41.30
N ALA A 213 19.65 2.94 -41.56
CA ALA A 213 18.90 3.65 -40.52
C ALA A 213 17.56 2.97 -40.21
N VAL A 214 17.31 2.73 -38.92
CA VAL A 214 16.00 2.31 -38.40
C VAL A 214 15.49 3.43 -37.49
N GLU A 215 14.27 3.92 -37.73
CA GLU A 215 13.69 5.01 -36.96
C GLU A 215 12.67 4.50 -35.95
N VAL A 216 12.68 5.09 -34.75
CA VAL A 216 11.68 4.88 -33.70
C VAL A 216 10.93 6.18 -33.49
N HIS A 217 9.65 6.16 -33.80
CA HIS A 217 8.75 7.31 -33.80
C HIS A 217 7.95 7.32 -32.50
N TYR A 218 8.24 8.25 -31.59
CA TYR A 218 7.53 8.44 -30.32
C TYR A 218 6.46 9.53 -30.44
N LYS A 219 5.21 9.19 -30.10
CA LYS A 219 4.12 10.17 -29.98
C LYS A 219 3.40 9.93 -28.66
N VAL A 220 3.62 10.83 -27.70
CA VAL A 220 3.17 10.67 -26.31
C VAL A 220 2.23 11.81 -25.93
N HIS A 221 1.07 11.48 -25.37
CA HIS A 221 0.03 12.45 -24.99
C HIS A 221 -0.07 12.69 -23.46
N HIS A 222 0.81 12.07 -22.66
CA HIS A 222 0.77 12.10 -21.21
C HIS A 222 2.17 12.32 -20.63
N HIS A 223 2.25 12.89 -19.42
CA HIS A 223 3.51 13.00 -18.66
C HIS A 223 3.93 11.61 -18.15
N GLY A 224 5.24 11.36 -18.09
CA GLY A 224 5.77 10.11 -17.58
C GLY A 224 7.05 9.61 -18.24
N HIS A 225 7.38 8.37 -17.93
CA HIS A 225 8.54 7.61 -18.33
C HIS A 225 8.11 6.46 -19.24
N PHE A 226 8.64 6.43 -20.45
CA PHE A 226 8.24 5.48 -21.49
C PHE A 226 9.47 4.70 -21.97
N PRO A 227 9.83 3.59 -21.30
CA PRO A 227 10.99 2.79 -21.65
C PRO A 227 10.71 1.84 -22.81
N ALA A 228 11.68 1.62 -23.69
CA ALA A 228 11.62 0.55 -24.69
C ALA A 228 12.97 -0.15 -24.84
N THR A 229 12.97 -1.39 -25.31
CA THR A 229 14.20 -2.16 -25.55
C THR A 229 14.19 -2.62 -26.99
N MET A 230 15.14 -2.12 -27.78
CA MET A 230 15.34 -2.46 -29.17
C MET A 230 16.29 -3.64 -29.30
N TYR A 231 15.89 -4.60 -30.11
CA TYR A 231 16.65 -5.80 -30.46
C TYR A 231 16.99 -5.76 -31.94
N PHE A 232 18.26 -6.00 -32.27
CA PHE A 232 18.78 -6.09 -33.62
C PHE A 232 19.55 -7.40 -33.78
N GLU A 233 19.24 -8.18 -34.81
CA GLU A 233 19.80 -9.51 -35.11
C GLU A 233 20.62 -9.45 -36.40
N PHE A 234 21.81 -10.05 -36.32
CA PHE A 234 22.79 -10.07 -37.40
C PHE A 234 23.32 -11.48 -37.62
N CYS A 235 23.70 -11.78 -38.85
CA CYS A 235 24.35 -13.04 -39.21
C CYS A 235 25.59 -12.73 -40.07
N PRO A 236 26.81 -13.11 -39.62
CA PRO A 236 28.01 -12.96 -40.44
C PRO A 236 27.91 -13.75 -41.74
N GLU A 237 28.50 -13.22 -42.81
CA GLU A 237 28.72 -14.02 -44.01
C GLU A 237 29.79 -15.08 -43.71
N ALA A 238 29.46 -16.36 -43.92
CA ALA A 238 30.38 -17.47 -43.70
C ALA A 238 30.26 -18.49 -44.84
N ASP A 239 31.38 -19.10 -45.21
CA ASP A 239 31.44 -20.19 -46.18
C ASP A 239 32.05 -21.43 -45.50
N PRO A 240 31.30 -22.55 -45.33
CA PRO A 240 29.93 -22.76 -45.78
C PRO A 240 28.88 -22.02 -44.91
N PRO A 241 27.72 -21.62 -45.49
CA PRO A 241 26.68 -20.83 -44.82
C PRO A 241 26.14 -21.43 -43.51
N ALA A 242 26.22 -22.75 -43.36
CA ALA A 242 25.78 -23.48 -42.17
C ALA A 242 26.63 -23.22 -40.91
N SER A 243 27.79 -22.57 -41.05
CA SER A 243 28.70 -22.26 -39.95
C SER A 243 28.43 -20.91 -39.27
N ALA A 244 27.62 -20.04 -39.89
CA ALA A 244 27.34 -18.70 -39.40
C ALA A 244 26.42 -18.72 -38.16
N LYS A 245 26.95 -18.34 -37.00
CA LYS A 245 26.15 -18.17 -35.78
C LYS A 245 25.57 -16.74 -35.73
N PRO A 246 24.24 -16.57 -35.69
CA PRO A 246 23.64 -15.25 -35.54
C PRO A 246 23.98 -14.66 -34.17
N PHE A 247 24.15 -13.34 -34.13
CA PHE A 247 24.36 -12.58 -32.91
C PHE A 247 23.36 -11.42 -32.85
N CYS A 248 23.19 -10.83 -31.65
CA CYS A 248 22.28 -9.71 -31.47
C CYS A 248 22.90 -8.59 -30.64
N ILE A 249 22.48 -7.37 -30.96
CA ILE A 249 22.84 -6.15 -30.24
C ILE A 249 21.53 -5.54 -29.72
N VAL A 250 21.55 -5.10 -28.46
CA VAL A 250 20.41 -4.48 -27.79
C VAL A 250 20.70 -3.01 -27.53
N ARG A 251 19.67 -2.18 -27.67
CA ARG A 251 19.66 -0.77 -27.26
C ARG A 251 18.46 -0.49 -26.37
N GLU A 252 18.67 0.23 -25.27
CA GLU A 252 17.59 0.70 -24.41
C GLU A 252 17.22 2.13 -24.77
N LEU A 253 15.93 2.43 -24.77
CA LEU A 253 15.34 3.73 -25.01
C LEU A 253 14.61 4.19 -23.75
N GLU A 254 14.77 5.46 -23.41
CA GLU A 254 14.09 6.11 -22.29
C GLU A 254 13.60 7.50 -22.73
N ALA A 255 12.30 7.58 -23.03
CA ALA A 255 11.63 8.86 -23.25
C ALA A 255 11.05 9.37 -21.93
N VAL A 256 11.38 10.61 -21.56
CA VAL A 256 10.85 11.28 -20.37
C VAL A 256 10.04 12.50 -20.80
N VAL A 257 8.77 12.54 -20.42
CA VAL A 257 7.87 13.68 -20.65
C VAL A 257 7.62 14.34 -19.30
N GLN A 258 8.24 15.49 -19.06
CA GLN A 258 8.24 16.19 -17.78
C GLN A 258 8.03 17.70 -17.97
N THR A 259 7.51 18.39 -16.96
CA THR A 259 7.37 19.86 -16.96
C THR A 259 8.58 20.54 -16.30
N GLY A 260 8.70 21.86 -16.41
CA GLY A 260 9.74 22.62 -15.68
C GLY A 260 9.63 22.50 -14.14
N LEU A 261 8.46 22.14 -13.62
CA LEU A 261 8.27 21.88 -12.20
C LEU A 261 8.98 20.59 -11.76
N ALA A 262 8.99 19.54 -12.59
CA ALA A 262 9.73 18.31 -12.30
C ALA A 262 11.22 18.53 -12.12
N GLU A 263 11.83 19.43 -12.90
CA GLU A 263 13.25 19.77 -12.77
C GLU A 263 13.57 20.43 -11.42
N THR A 264 12.63 21.22 -10.88
CA THR A 264 12.76 21.87 -9.56
C THR A 264 12.50 20.89 -8.40
N LEU A 265 11.65 19.89 -8.64
CA LEU A 265 11.22 18.91 -7.63
C LEU A 265 12.05 17.62 -7.61
N GLY A 266 12.88 17.38 -8.63
CA GLY A 266 13.76 16.23 -8.74
C GLY A 266 14.83 16.16 -7.63
N PRO A 267 15.49 15.00 -7.47
CA PRO A 267 16.48 14.80 -6.41
C PRO A 267 17.68 15.73 -6.63
N GLU A 268 18.10 16.43 -5.58
CA GLU A 268 19.28 17.32 -5.62
C GLU A 268 20.61 16.56 -5.79
N SER A 269 20.63 15.26 -5.48
CA SER A 269 21.79 14.38 -5.70
C SER A 269 21.41 12.91 -5.94
N PRO A 270 22.18 12.15 -6.75
CA PRO A 270 21.94 10.74 -7.00
C PRO A 270 22.01 9.90 -5.73
N TYR A 271 21.13 8.90 -5.58
CA TYR A 271 21.17 7.97 -4.45
C TYR A 271 22.49 7.20 -4.39
N ASP A 272 23.23 7.36 -3.28
CA ASP A 272 24.38 6.54 -2.92
C ASP A 272 23.97 5.54 -1.82
N PRO A 273 23.89 4.23 -2.11
CA PRO A 273 23.55 3.25 -1.09
C PRO A 273 24.64 3.25 -0.01
N LYS A 274 24.27 3.60 1.23
CA LYS A 274 25.14 3.39 2.40
C LYS A 274 25.61 1.94 2.40
N GLN A 275 26.89 1.73 2.10
CA GLN A 275 27.53 0.45 2.38
C GLN A 275 27.49 0.26 3.89
N ASN A 276 26.67 -0.69 4.35
CA ASN A 276 26.76 -1.15 5.73
C ASN A 276 28.21 -1.54 5.96
N ARG A 277 28.87 -0.85 6.90
CA ARG A 277 30.24 -1.11 7.30
C ARG A 277 30.30 -2.62 7.58
N ARG A 278 31.06 -3.37 6.77
CA ARG A 278 31.31 -4.79 7.03
C ARG A 278 31.83 -4.86 8.45
N LEU A 279 31.05 -5.43 9.37
CA LEU A 279 31.59 -5.89 10.64
C LEU A 279 32.71 -6.87 10.26
N ARG A 280 33.90 -6.66 10.82
CA ARG A 280 35.02 -7.57 10.61
C ARG A 280 34.54 -8.98 10.96
N PRO A 281 34.88 -10.01 10.17
CA PRO A 281 34.58 -11.38 10.54
C PRO A 281 35.40 -11.70 11.80
N GLU A 282 34.75 -11.58 12.95
CA GLU A 282 35.22 -12.21 14.18
C GLU A 282 34.83 -13.68 14.06
N ASN A 283 35.80 -14.59 14.22
CA ASN A 283 35.50 -16.02 14.36
C ASN A 283 34.55 -16.21 15.55
N ARG A 284 33.26 -16.43 15.25
CA ARG A 284 32.23 -16.67 16.26
C ARG A 284 31.90 -18.14 16.28
N ILE A 285 32.13 -18.77 17.42
CA ILE A 285 31.54 -20.07 17.74
C ILE A 285 30.11 -19.79 18.19
N VAL A 286 29.13 -20.24 17.40
CA VAL A 286 27.72 -20.16 17.76
C VAL A 286 27.34 -21.48 18.41
N GLU A 287 27.31 -21.52 19.74
CA GLU A 287 26.65 -22.61 20.44
C GLU A 287 25.13 -22.48 20.23
N VAL A 288 24.55 -23.48 19.58
CA VAL A 288 23.12 -23.50 19.29
C VAL A 288 22.37 -23.69 20.62
N GLY A 289 21.67 -22.64 21.06
CA GLY A 289 20.81 -22.72 22.24
C GLY A 289 19.59 -23.62 21.99
N VAL A 290 19.05 -24.20 23.07
CA VAL A 290 17.76 -24.89 23.04
C VAL A 290 16.66 -23.83 22.84
N PRO A 291 15.86 -23.90 21.76
CA PRO A 291 14.77 -22.94 21.57
C PRO A 291 13.73 -23.10 22.70
N PRO A 292 13.13 -22.01 23.21
CA PRO A 292 12.04 -22.12 24.16
C PRO A 292 10.92 -22.97 23.58
N GLU A 293 10.20 -23.73 24.41
CA GLU A 293 9.11 -24.60 23.96
C GLU A 293 8.12 -23.78 23.10
N ARG A 294 8.10 -24.03 21.78
CA ARG A 294 7.22 -23.36 20.81
C ARG A 294 5.72 -23.57 21.09
N ARG A 295 5.38 -24.39 22.09
CA ARG A 295 4.02 -24.75 22.48
C ARG A 295 3.13 -23.53 22.74
N VAL A 296 3.63 -22.45 23.34
CA VAL A 296 2.78 -21.31 23.74
C VAL A 296 2.30 -20.49 22.54
N LEU A 297 3.19 -20.18 21.58
CA LEU A 297 2.86 -19.39 20.38
C LEU A 297 2.04 -20.17 19.34
N ASP A 298 2.09 -21.50 19.40
CA ASP A 298 1.34 -22.37 18.49
C ASP A 298 0.04 -22.90 19.13
N SER A 299 -0.10 -22.83 20.47
CA SER A 299 -1.32 -23.24 21.17
C SER A 299 -2.51 -22.30 20.93
N HIS A 300 -3.72 -22.87 21.00
CA HIS A 300 -4.95 -22.08 20.97
C HIS A 300 -5.00 -21.09 22.15
N LEU A 301 -5.34 -19.83 21.86
CA LEU A 301 -5.42 -18.79 22.90
C LEU A 301 -6.58 -19.07 23.86
N CYS A 302 -6.31 -19.05 25.16
CA CYS A 302 -7.29 -19.15 26.23
C CYS A 302 -6.81 -18.38 27.45
N MET A 303 -7.66 -18.22 28.46
CA MET A 303 -7.28 -17.45 29.65
C MET A 303 -6.03 -18.00 30.38
N LYS A 304 -5.77 -19.31 30.28
CA LYS A 304 -4.61 -19.97 30.93
C LYS A 304 -3.27 -19.55 30.33
N ASN A 305 -3.18 -19.44 29.01
CA ASN A 305 -1.94 -19.07 28.30
C ASN A 305 -1.94 -17.59 27.85
N TYR A 306 -2.99 -16.83 28.16
CA TYR A 306 -3.21 -15.47 27.67
C TYR A 306 -2.05 -14.53 28.00
N ALA A 307 -1.73 -14.40 29.29
CA ALA A 307 -0.67 -13.49 29.73
C ALA A 307 0.68 -13.92 29.17
N GLU A 308 1.05 -15.19 29.35
CA GLU A 308 2.33 -15.75 28.89
C GLU A 308 2.57 -15.52 27.40
N ARG A 309 1.57 -15.83 26.56
CA ARG A 309 1.66 -15.64 25.11
C ARG A 309 1.87 -14.18 24.74
N PHE A 310 1.06 -13.27 25.29
CA PHE A 310 1.19 -11.85 24.95
C PHE A 310 2.45 -11.20 25.57
N HIS A 311 2.95 -11.66 26.72
CA HIS A 311 4.27 -11.25 27.22
C HIS A 311 5.36 -11.58 26.20
N LEU A 312 5.38 -12.81 25.68
CA LEU A 312 6.35 -13.23 24.67
C LEU A 312 6.25 -12.38 23.39
N LEU A 313 5.04 -12.15 22.89
CA LEU A 313 4.82 -11.31 21.70
C LEU A 313 5.29 -9.87 21.91
N LEU A 314 5.05 -9.29 23.09
CA LEU A 314 5.52 -7.94 23.43
C LEU A 314 7.04 -7.86 23.54
N HIS A 315 7.71 -8.91 24.05
CA HIS A 315 9.17 -8.97 24.03
C HIS A 315 9.72 -9.04 22.60
N LEU A 316 9.09 -9.83 21.72
CA LEU A 316 9.47 -9.87 20.29
C LEU A 316 9.31 -8.51 19.61
N GLU A 317 8.24 -7.77 19.93
CA GLU A 317 8.04 -6.41 19.44
C GLU A 317 9.09 -5.44 20.02
N GLU A 318 9.34 -5.49 21.33
CA GLU A 318 10.33 -4.65 22.00
C GLU A 318 11.74 -4.83 21.43
N ILE A 319 12.17 -6.09 21.23
CA ILE A 319 13.47 -6.41 20.63
C ILE A 319 13.58 -5.81 19.22
N GLN A 320 12.54 -5.96 18.40
CA GLN A 320 12.56 -5.38 17.05
C GLN A 320 12.59 -3.84 17.13
N MET A 321 11.84 -3.24 18.04
CA MET A 321 11.85 -1.79 18.26
C MET A 321 13.24 -1.27 18.66
N GLU A 322 13.99 -2.00 19.48
CA GLU A 322 15.37 -1.68 19.88
C GLU A 322 16.36 -1.80 18.71
N VAL A 323 16.25 -2.86 17.90
CA VAL A 323 17.09 -3.02 16.69
C VAL A 323 16.84 -1.88 15.71
N ASP A 324 15.58 -1.53 15.52
CA ASP A 324 15.17 -0.52 14.56
C ASP A 324 15.61 0.89 14.95
N ILE A 325 15.55 1.25 16.25
CA ILE A 325 15.86 2.63 16.68
C ILE A 325 17.35 2.96 16.57
N LYS A 326 18.22 1.94 16.73
CA LYS A 326 19.67 2.08 16.59
C LYS A 326 20.12 2.47 15.18
N LYS A 327 19.24 2.36 14.18
CA LYS A 327 19.48 2.87 12.81
C LYS A 327 19.68 4.39 12.77
N TYR A 328 19.24 5.11 13.81
CA TYR A 328 19.45 6.55 13.95
C TYR A 328 20.68 6.94 14.77
N ASP A 329 21.47 5.98 15.23
CA ASP A 329 22.68 6.30 15.98
C ASP A 329 23.64 7.10 15.08
N LEU A 330 24.17 8.18 15.63
CA LEU A 330 24.98 9.15 14.90
C LEU A 330 26.27 9.43 15.66
N TYR A 331 27.41 9.31 14.99
CA TYR A 331 28.72 9.52 15.60
C TYR A 331 29.38 10.80 15.07
N GLY A 332 30.11 11.50 15.94
CA GLY A 332 30.87 12.70 15.61
C GLY A 332 30.02 13.88 15.14
N LYS A 333 28.76 14.00 15.59
CA LYS A 333 27.83 15.05 15.13
C LYS A 333 27.82 16.26 16.04
N THR A 334 27.70 17.43 15.44
CA THR A 334 27.48 18.68 16.18
C THR A 334 25.99 18.91 16.40
N MET A 335 25.68 19.66 17.45
CA MET A 335 24.33 20.19 17.70
C MET A 335 24.38 21.71 17.65
N THR A 336 23.22 22.35 17.60
CA THR A 336 23.10 23.82 17.67
C THR A 336 22.06 24.23 18.71
N LEU A 337 22.21 25.39 19.33
CA LEU A 337 21.18 25.91 20.22
C LEU A 337 19.93 26.32 19.44
N ASP A 338 18.75 26.00 19.97
CA ASP A 338 17.51 26.46 19.39
C ASP A 338 17.34 27.98 19.57
N LYS A 339 17.03 28.67 18.47
CA LYS A 339 16.91 30.14 18.45
C LYS A 339 15.72 30.65 19.28
N SER A 340 14.65 29.86 19.39
CA SER A 340 13.42 30.21 20.10
C SER A 340 13.46 29.80 21.58
N ASN A 341 14.15 28.70 21.91
CA ASN A 341 14.26 28.19 23.27
C ASN A 341 15.69 27.72 23.57
N LYS A 342 16.47 28.57 24.25
CA LYS A 342 17.87 28.30 24.62
C LYS A 342 18.08 27.09 25.55
N LYS A 343 17.01 26.47 26.06
CA LYS A 343 17.07 25.22 26.83
C LYS A 343 17.13 23.97 25.94
N LEU A 344 16.99 24.13 24.62
CA LEU A 344 16.94 23.02 23.66
C LEU A 344 18.15 23.05 22.72
N LEU A 345 18.63 21.86 22.38
CA LEU A 345 19.61 21.61 21.34
C LEU A 345 18.93 21.02 20.10
N ILE A 346 19.42 21.37 18.91
CA ILE A 346 18.94 20.86 17.62
C ILE A 346 20.01 19.94 17.05
N LEU A 347 19.63 18.69 16.80
CA LEU A 347 20.42 17.69 16.10
C LEU A 347 19.81 17.44 14.72
N LYS A 348 20.64 17.47 13.67
CA LYS A 348 20.22 17.10 12.31
C LYS A 348 20.24 15.58 12.17
N VAL A 349 19.07 15.00 11.92
CA VAL A 349 18.84 13.57 11.75
C VAL A 349 18.08 13.37 10.43
N PRO A 350 18.78 13.21 9.29
CA PRO A 350 18.13 13.05 7.99
C PRO A 350 17.16 11.86 7.99
N GLY A 351 15.93 12.08 7.50
CA GLY A 351 14.91 11.03 7.39
C GLY A 351 14.21 10.65 8.70
N VAL A 352 14.48 11.33 9.82
CA VAL A 352 13.86 11.02 11.13
C VAL A 352 12.34 11.14 11.12
N ALA A 353 11.79 12.06 10.32
CA ALA A 353 10.34 12.18 10.17
C ALA A 353 9.76 11.09 9.28
N GLU A 354 10.52 10.48 8.37
CA GLU A 354 9.96 9.56 7.37
C GLU A 354 10.02 8.10 7.81
N ASN A 355 10.91 7.79 8.74
CA ASN A 355 11.31 6.42 9.01
C ASN A 355 10.48 5.78 10.12
N ARG A 356 10.20 4.48 9.91
CA ARG A 356 9.78 3.54 10.94
C ARG A 356 11.04 2.82 11.39
N PRO A 357 11.47 2.98 12.65
CA PRO A 357 10.67 3.43 13.77
C PRO A 357 10.59 4.97 13.86
N SER A 358 9.42 5.52 14.14
CA SER A 358 9.30 6.97 14.32
C SER A 358 9.90 7.35 15.66
N VAL A 359 10.84 8.31 15.65
CA VAL A 359 11.23 9.02 16.86
C VAL A 359 10.04 9.90 17.27
N LEU A 360 9.63 9.84 18.52
CA LEU A 360 8.48 10.55 19.06
C LEU A 360 8.91 11.53 20.15
N ARG A 361 8.07 12.55 20.40
CA ARG A 361 8.24 13.42 21.56
C ARG A 361 8.20 12.59 22.84
N GLY A 362 9.21 12.75 23.69
CA GLY A 362 9.42 12.01 24.92
C GLY A 362 10.39 10.84 24.81
N ASP A 363 10.77 10.43 23.60
CA ASP A 363 11.80 9.42 23.41
C ASP A 363 13.14 9.88 23.98
N LYS A 364 13.94 8.91 24.40
CA LYS A 364 15.22 9.14 25.04
C LYS A 364 16.36 8.96 24.05
N LEU A 365 17.44 9.66 24.29
CA LEU A 365 18.70 9.43 23.63
C LEU A 365 19.83 9.63 24.64
N ASN A 366 20.93 8.94 24.41
CA ASN A 366 22.15 9.12 25.16
C ASN A 366 23.15 9.87 24.27
N VAL A 367 23.85 10.84 24.86
CA VAL A 367 24.94 11.51 24.18
C VAL A 367 26.21 11.51 25.02
N CYS A 368 27.33 11.23 24.38
CA CYS A 368 28.66 11.40 24.96
C CYS A 368 29.52 12.24 24.01
N LEU A 369 30.57 12.88 24.52
CA LEU A 369 31.48 13.67 23.71
C LEU A 369 32.36 12.70 22.88
N SER A 370 32.36 12.82 21.56
CA SER A 370 33.05 11.85 20.66
C SER A 370 34.57 11.78 20.86
N GLY A 371 35.17 12.82 21.46
CA GLY A 371 36.60 12.88 21.75
C GLY A 371 36.96 12.48 23.18
N ASP A 372 35.96 12.25 24.05
CA ASP A 372 36.20 11.92 25.45
C ASP A 372 36.56 10.45 25.60
N ARG A 373 37.79 10.21 26.07
CA ARG A 373 38.34 8.88 26.37
C ARG A 373 38.54 8.67 27.86
N SER A 374 38.13 9.64 28.70
CA SER A 374 38.25 9.53 30.14
C SER A 374 37.25 8.51 30.68
N GLN A 375 37.72 7.60 31.54
CA GLN A 375 36.88 6.62 32.21
C GLN A 375 36.57 7.11 33.63
N PRO A 376 35.30 7.07 34.09
CA PRO A 376 34.12 6.63 33.35
C PRO A 376 33.66 7.66 32.31
N ILE A 377 33.26 7.19 31.12
CA ILE A 377 32.70 8.05 30.07
C ILE A 377 31.42 8.71 30.60
N THR A 378 31.36 10.04 30.52
CA THR A 378 30.15 10.76 30.93
C THR A 378 29.10 10.67 29.83
N VAL A 379 27.99 9.99 30.13
CA VAL A 379 26.82 9.90 29.25
C VAL A 379 25.73 10.84 29.75
N TYR A 380 25.21 11.67 28.85
CA TYR A 380 24.11 12.58 29.12
C TYR A 380 22.83 12.04 28.50
N GLU A 381 21.82 11.76 29.31
CA GLU A 381 20.47 11.45 28.82
C GLU A 381 19.80 12.74 28.31
N GLY A 382 19.24 12.66 27.11
CA GLY A 382 18.43 13.68 26.46
C GLY A 382 17.04 13.17 26.14
N HIS A 383 16.10 14.09 25.99
CA HIS A 383 14.72 13.80 25.61
C HIS A 383 14.33 14.55 24.35
N VAL A 384 13.60 13.87 23.46
CA VAL A 384 13.05 14.49 22.26
C VAL A 384 11.88 15.39 22.65
N HIS A 385 12.03 16.70 22.43
CA HIS A 385 10.96 17.69 22.61
C HIS A 385 10.12 17.88 21.35
N ARG A 386 10.74 17.79 20.16
CA ARG A 386 10.05 17.96 18.89
C ARG A 386 10.80 17.23 17.79
N VAL A 387 10.06 16.62 16.87
CA VAL A 387 10.58 16.05 15.63
C VAL A 387 10.14 16.94 14.49
N GLU A 388 11.10 17.37 13.68
CA GLU A 388 10.93 18.11 12.43
C GLU A 388 11.38 17.24 11.26
N LEU A 389 11.28 17.73 10.02
CA LEU A 389 11.52 16.94 8.81
C LEU A 389 12.89 16.23 8.80
N ASP A 390 13.96 16.96 9.11
CA ASP A 390 15.35 16.47 9.12
C ASP A 390 16.08 16.75 10.44
N ARG A 391 15.34 17.13 11.49
CA ARG A 391 15.91 17.61 12.77
C ARG A 391 15.09 17.13 13.95
N VAL A 392 15.76 16.99 15.08
CA VAL A 392 15.13 16.78 16.39
C VAL A 392 15.56 17.87 17.36
N LYS A 393 14.59 18.41 18.11
CA LYS A 393 14.86 19.31 19.23
C LYS A 393 14.92 18.51 20.50
N LEU A 394 15.98 18.70 21.26
CA LEU A 394 16.40 17.85 22.36
C LEU A 394 16.55 18.68 23.63
N GLY A 395 15.94 18.21 24.72
CA GLY A 395 16.16 18.73 26.06
C GLY A 395 17.23 17.91 26.76
N PHE A 396 18.15 18.58 27.45
CA PHE A 396 19.22 17.96 28.24
C PHE A 396 19.31 18.59 29.63
N SER A 397 20.08 17.94 30.51
CA SER A 397 20.40 18.48 31.82
C SER A 397 21.10 19.85 31.74
N LYS A 398 20.88 20.71 32.75
CA LYS A 398 21.57 22.00 32.87
C LYS A 398 23.10 21.86 32.82
N LYS A 399 23.64 20.75 33.34
CA LYS A 399 25.08 20.46 33.35
C LYS A 399 25.66 20.40 31.93
N LEU A 400 24.96 19.76 30.99
CA LEU A 400 25.41 19.72 29.60
C LEU A 400 25.24 21.09 28.94
N LEU A 401 24.09 21.74 29.13
CA LEU A 401 23.81 23.05 28.53
C LEU A 401 24.81 24.14 28.93
N GLN A 402 25.30 24.12 30.18
CA GLN A 402 26.31 25.07 30.66
C GLN A 402 27.69 24.85 30.04
N LYS A 403 28.04 23.60 29.69
CA LYS A 403 29.33 23.25 29.06
C LYS A 403 29.26 23.30 27.53
N PHE A 404 28.07 23.40 26.96
CA PHE A 404 27.85 23.21 25.54
C PHE A 404 28.48 24.32 24.68
N ILE A 405 29.24 23.92 23.66
CA ILE A 405 29.78 24.80 22.61
C ILE A 405 29.41 24.19 21.27
N SER A 406 28.97 25.00 20.30
CA SER A 406 28.45 24.51 19.00
C SER A 406 29.45 23.70 18.16
N SER A 407 30.75 23.78 18.45
CA SER A 407 31.81 22.99 17.81
C SER A 407 32.00 21.60 18.43
N MET A 408 31.39 21.33 19.59
CA MET A 408 31.47 20.02 20.25
C MET A 408 30.83 18.93 19.39
N LYS A 409 31.51 17.80 19.30
CA LYS A 409 31.04 16.61 18.60
C LYS A 409 30.55 15.59 19.61
N PHE A 410 29.39 15.02 19.32
CA PHE A 410 28.71 14.04 20.15
C PHE A 410 28.51 12.75 19.37
N ASP A 411 28.65 11.65 20.10
CA ASP A 411 28.13 10.35 19.71
C ASP A 411 26.75 10.22 20.34
N VAL A 412 25.77 9.85 19.53
CA VAL A 412 24.34 9.91 19.84
C VAL A 412 23.76 8.52 19.65
N GLU A 413 23.17 7.97 20.71
CA GLU A 413 22.49 6.68 20.71
C GLU A 413 21.01 6.89 21.03
N PHE A 414 20.12 6.46 20.12
CA PHE A 414 18.68 6.58 20.33
C PHE A 414 18.14 5.37 21.09
N ASN A 415 17.23 5.63 22.04
CA ASN A 415 16.60 4.60 22.86
C ASN A 415 15.08 4.72 22.81
N ILE A 416 14.39 3.57 22.74
CA ILE A 416 12.93 3.56 22.73
C ILE A 416 12.37 3.92 24.10
N ASN A 417 11.23 4.60 24.12
CA ASN A 417 10.44 4.72 25.32
C ASN A 417 9.73 3.40 25.64
N ARG A 418 10.25 2.65 26.62
CA ARG A 418 9.68 1.37 27.08
C ARG A 418 8.38 1.52 27.88
N PHE A 419 7.98 2.73 28.26
CA PHE A 419 6.82 2.95 29.14
C PHE A 419 5.51 2.33 28.62
N PRO A 420 5.11 2.49 27.34
CA PRO A 420 3.88 1.87 26.83
C PRO A 420 3.93 0.34 26.90
N ILE A 421 5.03 -0.30 26.48
CA ILE A 421 5.17 -1.76 26.51
C ILE A 421 5.15 -2.30 27.95
N ARG A 422 5.81 -1.62 28.89
CA ARG A 422 5.76 -1.98 30.31
C ARG A 422 4.36 -1.92 30.88
N LEU A 423 3.54 -0.94 30.47
CA LEU A 423 2.15 -0.87 30.88
C LEU A 423 1.33 -2.02 30.28
N GLN A 424 1.58 -2.42 29.03
CA GLN A 424 0.93 -3.59 28.42
C GLN A 424 1.26 -4.87 29.18
N HIS A 425 2.54 -5.12 29.49
CA HIS A 425 2.95 -6.25 30.32
C HIS A 425 2.25 -6.26 31.69
N ARG A 426 2.19 -5.10 32.36
CA ARG A 426 1.48 -4.99 33.63
C ARG A 426 -0.02 -5.29 33.48
N ALA A 427 -0.65 -4.76 32.42
CA ALA A 427 -2.05 -4.97 32.16
C ALA A 427 -2.39 -6.46 31.93
N LEU A 428 -1.51 -7.21 31.26
CA LEU A 428 -1.64 -8.65 31.09
C LEU A 428 -1.58 -9.40 32.44
N ALA A 429 -0.63 -9.06 33.31
CA ALA A 429 -0.54 -9.64 34.65
C ALA A 429 -1.81 -9.36 35.47
N LEU A 430 -2.30 -8.11 35.42
CA LEU A 430 -3.52 -7.69 36.10
C LEU A 430 -4.79 -8.35 35.53
N ALA A 431 -4.82 -8.71 34.25
CA ALA A 431 -5.98 -9.35 33.63
C ALA A 431 -6.32 -10.71 34.28
N GLY A 432 -5.29 -11.51 34.59
CA GLY A 432 -5.43 -12.74 35.36
C GLY A 432 -5.86 -12.47 36.80
N GLN A 433 -5.15 -11.57 37.49
CA GLN A 433 -5.40 -11.24 38.90
C GLN A 433 -6.81 -10.69 39.16
N HIS A 434 -7.37 -9.94 38.21
CA HIS A 434 -8.68 -9.30 38.38
C HIS A 434 -9.84 -10.06 37.74
N GLY A 435 -9.62 -11.26 37.22
CA GLY A 435 -10.66 -12.15 36.72
C GLY A 435 -11.34 -11.65 35.45
N LEU A 436 -10.58 -11.08 34.51
CA LEU A 436 -11.14 -10.56 33.24
C LEU A 436 -11.56 -11.64 32.24
N GLY A 437 -11.60 -12.92 32.63
CA GLY A 437 -11.90 -14.04 31.73
C GLY A 437 -13.22 -13.86 30.98
N ASP A 438 -14.29 -13.44 31.67
CA ASP A 438 -15.60 -13.22 31.04
C ASP A 438 -15.62 -12.01 30.07
N ALA A 439 -14.68 -11.08 30.19
CA ALA A 439 -14.53 -9.97 29.25
C ALA A 439 -13.65 -10.32 28.04
N LEU A 440 -12.63 -11.15 28.23
CA LEU A 440 -11.63 -11.49 27.20
C LEU A 440 -11.97 -12.75 26.41
N PHE A 441 -12.67 -13.68 27.04
CA PHE A 441 -13.15 -14.95 26.51
C PHE A 441 -14.63 -15.13 26.89
N PRO A 442 -15.52 -14.24 26.41
CA PRO A 442 -16.91 -14.21 26.83
C PRO A 442 -17.68 -15.47 26.41
N SER A 443 -18.69 -15.80 27.21
CA SER A 443 -19.70 -16.85 26.95
C SER A 443 -21.09 -16.25 27.21
N ASP A 444 -22.16 -16.88 26.69
CA ASP A 444 -23.51 -16.38 26.92
C ASP A 444 -23.92 -16.63 28.39
N LYS A 445 -23.56 -15.67 29.24
CA LYS A 445 -23.96 -15.56 30.64
C LYS A 445 -24.78 -14.29 30.87
N GLY A 446 -25.32 -13.74 29.78
CA GLY A 446 -26.06 -12.49 29.81
C GLY A 446 -27.29 -12.59 30.72
N PRO A 447 -27.77 -11.45 31.28
CA PRO A 447 -29.11 -11.43 31.82
C PRO A 447 -30.08 -11.89 30.70
N GLY A 448 -31.00 -12.80 31.01
CA GLY A 448 -32.03 -13.27 30.07
C GLY A 448 -32.80 -12.11 29.43
N HIS A 449 -33.63 -12.39 28.42
CA HIS A 449 -34.35 -11.36 27.65
C HIS A 449 -34.97 -10.27 28.54
N THR A 450 -34.33 -9.09 28.54
CA THR A 450 -34.78 -7.91 29.28
C THR A 450 -35.42 -6.96 28.28
N ALA A 451 -36.60 -6.43 28.59
CA ALA A 451 -37.26 -5.46 27.72
C ALA A 451 -36.36 -4.23 27.53
N LEU A 452 -36.17 -3.81 26.28
CA LEU A 452 -35.34 -2.63 25.97
C LEU A 452 -36.06 -1.35 26.40
N PRO A 453 -35.36 -0.41 27.05
CA PRO A 453 -35.96 0.81 27.55
C PRO A 453 -36.43 1.69 26.39
N GLN A 454 -37.59 2.33 26.56
CA GLN A 454 -37.99 3.43 25.69
C GLN A 454 -37.18 4.67 26.07
N LEU A 455 -36.37 5.14 25.13
CA LEU A 455 -35.46 6.26 25.34
C LEU A 455 -35.75 7.36 24.33
N ARG A 456 -35.70 8.59 24.82
CA ARG A 456 -35.63 9.79 23.98
C ARG A 456 -34.15 10.14 23.78
N MET A 457 -33.70 10.18 22.54
CA MET A 457 -32.29 10.43 22.25
C MET A 457 -31.98 11.92 22.46
N PHE A 458 -30.78 12.23 22.94
CA PHE A 458 -30.29 13.61 22.94
C PHE A 458 -30.06 14.09 21.51
N ASN A 459 -29.47 13.24 20.67
CA ASN A 459 -29.43 13.47 19.24
C ASN A 459 -30.67 12.86 18.56
N LYS A 460 -31.63 13.72 18.17
CA LYS A 460 -32.87 13.32 17.50
C LYS A 460 -32.65 12.58 16.19
N ASP A 461 -31.56 12.85 15.48
CA ASP A 461 -31.25 12.18 14.21
C ASP A 461 -31.04 10.66 14.40
N LEU A 462 -30.66 10.24 15.62
CA LEU A 462 -30.47 8.84 15.97
C LEU A 462 -31.80 8.11 16.24
N GLU A 463 -32.90 8.82 16.52
CA GLU A 463 -34.19 8.18 16.81
C GLU A 463 -34.73 7.40 15.61
N ASN A 464 -34.40 7.87 14.39
CA ASN A 464 -34.78 7.26 13.12
C ASN A 464 -33.72 6.28 12.58
N ASN A 465 -32.64 6.04 13.32
CA ASN A 465 -31.61 5.06 12.99
C ASN A 465 -31.75 3.85 13.93
N PRO A 466 -32.37 2.73 13.46
CA PRO A 466 -32.65 1.59 14.31
C PRO A 466 -31.39 0.92 14.85
N GLU A 467 -30.30 0.87 14.07
CA GLU A 467 -29.05 0.25 14.49
C GLU A 467 -28.41 1.05 15.65
N GLN A 468 -28.26 2.36 15.49
CA GLN A 468 -27.68 3.22 16.51
C GLN A 468 -28.58 3.29 17.76
N LYS A 469 -29.91 3.31 17.58
CA LYS A 469 -30.87 3.29 18.69
C LYS A 469 -30.79 1.99 19.48
N ALA A 470 -30.78 0.84 18.81
CA ALA A 470 -30.64 -0.47 19.44
C ALA A 470 -29.33 -0.56 20.23
N ALA A 471 -28.21 -0.11 19.67
CA ALA A 471 -26.93 -0.08 20.37
C ALA A 471 -26.99 0.69 21.70
N VAL A 472 -27.58 1.89 21.68
CA VAL A 472 -27.75 2.70 22.89
C VAL A 472 -28.66 2.02 23.92
N GLN A 473 -29.75 1.40 23.48
CA GLN A 473 -30.67 0.67 24.38
C GLN A 473 -30.00 -0.54 25.03
N HIS A 474 -29.29 -1.36 24.25
CA HIS A 474 -28.57 -2.52 24.77
C HIS A 474 -27.43 -2.16 25.72
N ILE A 475 -26.69 -1.09 25.41
CA ILE A 475 -25.66 -0.55 26.32
C ILE A 475 -26.31 -0.08 27.62
N LEU A 476 -27.36 0.74 27.55
CA LEU A 476 -28.01 1.24 28.76
C LEU A 476 -28.58 0.12 29.64
N SER A 477 -29.15 -0.92 29.02
CA SER A 477 -29.68 -2.11 29.72
C SER A 477 -28.59 -3.05 30.22
N GLY A 478 -27.36 -2.96 29.74
CA GLY A 478 -26.30 -3.89 30.10
C GLY A 478 -26.51 -5.32 29.57
N THR A 479 -27.18 -5.51 28.42
CA THR A 479 -27.62 -6.85 27.95
C THR A 479 -26.48 -7.81 27.67
N SER A 480 -25.29 -7.30 27.32
CA SER A 480 -24.13 -8.13 27.04
C SER A 480 -23.39 -8.57 28.31
N LYS A 481 -23.59 -7.93 29.46
CA LYS A 481 -22.77 -8.15 30.66
C LYS A 481 -22.80 -9.63 31.07
N PRO A 482 -21.66 -10.25 31.44
CA PRO A 482 -20.32 -9.65 31.60
C PRO A 482 -19.50 -9.48 30.30
N ALA A 483 -20.02 -9.95 29.16
CA ALA A 483 -19.36 -9.83 27.87
C ALA A 483 -19.30 -8.37 27.36
N PRO A 484 -18.26 -8.01 26.60
CA PRO A 484 -18.18 -6.72 25.93
C PRO A 484 -19.34 -6.52 24.94
N TYR A 485 -19.87 -5.30 24.88
CA TYR A 485 -20.75 -4.87 23.80
C TYR A 485 -19.92 -4.29 22.65
N LEU A 486 -20.13 -4.78 21.42
CA LEU A 486 -19.39 -4.32 20.24
C LEU A 486 -20.25 -3.40 19.37
N ILE A 487 -19.76 -2.18 19.12
CA ILE A 487 -20.28 -1.33 18.04
C ILE A 487 -19.27 -1.37 16.91
N PHE A 488 -19.59 -2.05 15.81
CA PHE A 488 -18.73 -1.98 14.65
C PHE A 488 -19.46 -1.40 13.46
N GLY A 489 -18.70 -0.83 12.54
CA GLY A 489 -19.29 -0.22 11.37
C GLY A 489 -18.23 0.40 10.49
N PRO A 490 -18.50 0.53 9.19
CA PRO A 490 -17.56 1.14 8.26
C PRO A 490 -17.25 2.61 8.60
N PRO A 491 -16.29 3.24 7.91
CA PRO A 491 -16.06 4.67 8.06
C PRO A 491 -17.30 5.48 7.72
N GLY A 492 -17.58 6.54 8.49
CA GLY A 492 -18.70 7.44 8.22
C GLY A 492 -20.07 6.92 8.70
N THR A 493 -20.16 5.78 9.38
CA THR A 493 -21.45 5.26 9.91
C THR A 493 -21.84 5.76 11.29
N GLY A 494 -21.04 6.67 11.88
CA GLY A 494 -21.40 7.33 13.12
C GLY A 494 -21.05 6.57 14.40
N LYS A 495 -20.09 5.63 14.40
CA LYS A 495 -19.63 4.90 15.60
C LYS A 495 -19.40 5.80 16.82
N THR A 496 -18.53 6.80 16.69
CA THR A 496 -18.25 7.78 17.75
C THR A 496 -19.50 8.59 18.14
N VAL A 497 -20.43 8.86 17.21
CA VAL A 497 -21.69 9.55 17.53
C VAL A 497 -22.58 8.65 18.40
N THR A 498 -22.68 7.37 18.06
CA THR A 498 -23.41 6.36 18.84
C THR A 498 -22.81 6.18 20.23
N MET A 499 -21.48 6.11 20.34
CA MET A 499 -20.79 6.05 21.64
C MET A 499 -21.07 7.28 22.50
N VAL A 500 -20.98 8.48 21.90
CA VAL A 500 -21.27 9.73 22.60
C VAL A 500 -22.71 9.77 23.09
N GLU A 501 -23.67 9.32 22.29
CA GLU A 501 -25.06 9.20 22.72
C GLU A 501 -25.21 8.20 23.88
N ALA A 502 -24.61 7.02 23.77
CA ALA A 502 -24.64 6.01 24.83
C ALA A 502 -24.05 6.53 26.14
N ILE A 503 -22.90 7.21 26.09
CA ILE A 503 -22.27 7.85 27.27
C ILE A 503 -23.22 8.86 27.92
N LYS A 504 -23.92 9.70 27.13
CA LYS A 504 -24.89 10.66 27.69
C LYS A 504 -26.06 9.99 28.38
N GLN A 505 -26.64 8.96 27.75
CA GLN A 505 -27.77 8.21 28.31
C GLN A 505 -27.37 7.51 29.60
N VAL A 506 -26.21 6.85 29.60
CA VAL A 506 -25.65 6.18 30.78
C VAL A 506 -25.35 7.17 31.90
N ASN A 507 -24.71 8.31 31.61
CA ASN A 507 -24.41 9.35 32.61
C ASN A 507 -25.68 9.97 33.22
N LYS A 508 -26.76 10.10 32.45
CA LYS A 508 -28.05 10.60 32.93
C LYS A 508 -28.81 9.57 33.78
N SER A 509 -28.55 8.27 33.55
CA SER A 509 -29.39 7.20 34.11
C SER A 509 -29.29 7.04 35.63
N LYS A 510 -28.09 7.13 36.20
CA LYS A 510 -27.83 6.93 37.63
C LYS A 510 -26.72 7.87 38.10
N ALA A 511 -26.94 8.53 39.24
CA ALA A 511 -25.97 9.46 39.83
C ALA A 511 -24.64 8.80 40.24
N THR A 512 -24.65 7.48 40.50
CA THR A 512 -23.47 6.69 40.89
C THR A 512 -22.61 6.23 39.69
N THR A 513 -23.02 6.57 38.47
CA THR A 513 -22.32 6.16 37.25
C THR A 513 -21.03 6.94 37.08
N HIS A 514 -19.92 6.22 36.97
CA HIS A 514 -18.63 6.77 36.55
C HIS A 514 -18.21 6.08 35.26
N ILE A 515 -17.78 6.88 34.29
CA ILE A 515 -17.52 6.46 32.91
C ILE A 515 -16.07 6.78 32.55
N LEU A 516 -15.36 5.77 32.06
CA LEU A 516 -14.06 5.94 31.43
C LEU A 516 -14.22 5.83 29.91
N ALA A 517 -13.91 6.90 29.19
CA ALA A 517 -13.92 6.92 27.73
C ALA A 517 -12.47 6.94 27.20
N CYS A 518 -12.09 5.86 26.52
CA CYS A 518 -10.75 5.60 26.05
C CYS A 518 -10.68 5.59 24.52
N ALA A 519 -9.50 5.89 24.00
CA ALA A 519 -9.11 5.59 22.63
C ALA A 519 -7.58 5.40 22.55
N PRO A 520 -7.04 4.73 21.51
CA PRO A 520 -5.59 4.59 21.34
C PRO A 520 -4.90 5.92 20.99
N SER A 521 -5.59 6.82 20.27
CA SER A 521 -5.00 8.08 19.79
C SER A 521 -5.51 9.30 20.55
N ASN A 522 -4.66 10.32 20.71
CA ASN A 522 -5.06 11.58 21.34
C ASN A 522 -6.16 12.29 20.54
N SER A 523 -6.10 12.27 19.21
CA SER A 523 -7.12 12.91 18.35
C SER A 523 -8.51 12.29 18.53
N ALA A 524 -8.60 10.96 18.69
CA ALA A 524 -9.87 10.30 18.99
C ALA A 524 -10.40 10.68 20.38
N CYS A 525 -9.55 10.74 21.41
CA CYS A 525 -9.93 11.23 22.74
C CYS A 525 -10.38 12.70 22.70
N ASP A 526 -9.68 13.55 21.96
CA ASP A 526 -9.99 14.97 21.84
C ASP A 526 -11.38 15.13 21.18
N LEU A 527 -11.66 14.37 20.10
CA LEU A 527 -12.97 14.34 19.43
C LEU A 527 -14.10 13.84 20.34
N LEU A 528 -13.86 12.76 21.11
CA LEU A 528 -14.81 12.26 22.10
C LEU A 528 -15.14 13.34 23.14
N CYS A 529 -14.13 13.99 23.71
CA CYS A 529 -14.30 15.05 24.68
C CYS A 529 -15.07 16.23 24.10
N GLU A 530 -14.71 16.68 22.90
CA GLU A 530 -15.37 17.80 22.22
C GLU A 530 -16.86 17.56 21.99
N ARG A 531 -17.23 16.33 21.59
CA ARG A 531 -18.64 15.95 21.38
C ARG A 531 -19.42 15.80 22.68
N LEU A 532 -18.75 15.47 23.78
CA LEU A 532 -19.36 15.37 25.10
C LEU A 532 -19.57 16.73 25.77
N LEU A 533 -18.68 17.70 25.54
CA LEU A 533 -18.75 19.07 26.10
C LEU A 533 -20.05 19.81 25.77
N GLY A 534 -20.74 19.45 24.70
CA GLY A 534 -22.04 20.03 24.36
C GLY A 534 -23.20 19.58 25.25
N TYR A 535 -22.99 18.64 26.16
CA TYR A 535 -24.07 17.93 26.86
C TYR A 535 -23.76 17.58 28.31
N VAL A 536 -22.53 17.12 28.57
CA VAL A 536 -22.07 16.87 29.94
C VAL A 536 -21.58 18.19 30.50
N ASP A 537 -22.02 18.54 31.71
CA ASP A 537 -21.51 19.69 32.43
C ASP A 537 -19.97 19.66 32.45
N GLY A 538 -19.33 20.77 32.09
CA GLY A 538 -17.88 20.85 32.03
C GLY A 538 -17.18 20.62 33.38
N HIS A 539 -17.89 20.69 34.51
CA HIS A 539 -17.39 20.33 35.84
C HIS A 539 -17.46 18.81 36.12
N ARG A 540 -18.12 18.05 35.25
CA ARG A 540 -18.31 16.59 35.37
C ARG A 540 -17.57 15.78 34.30
N LEU A 541 -16.95 16.47 33.34
CA LEU A 541 -16.17 15.91 32.23
C LEU A 541 -14.72 16.37 32.32
N TYR A 542 -13.78 15.42 32.22
CA TYR A 542 -12.35 15.73 32.30
C TYR A 542 -11.53 15.01 31.22
N ARG A 543 -10.63 15.74 30.55
CA ARG A 543 -9.69 15.20 29.57
C ARG A 543 -8.31 15.02 30.21
N LEU A 544 -7.88 13.78 30.43
CA LEU A 544 -6.56 13.48 31.01
C LEU A 544 -5.49 13.26 29.93
N CYS A 545 -4.61 14.23 29.74
CA CYS A 545 -3.52 14.21 28.77
C CYS A 545 -2.18 13.81 29.40
N ALA A 546 -1.33 13.13 28.61
CA ALA A 546 0.04 12.83 29.00
C ALA A 546 0.92 14.10 29.00
N PRO A 547 1.93 14.22 29.88
CA PRO A 547 2.88 15.34 29.92
C PRO A 547 3.64 15.58 28.61
N SER A 548 3.81 14.52 27.79
CA SER A 548 4.46 14.60 26.49
C SER A 548 3.56 15.14 25.37
N ARG A 549 2.26 15.37 25.61
CA ARG A 549 1.34 15.92 24.59
C ARG A 549 1.63 17.40 24.35
N ASP A 550 1.58 17.83 23.09
CA ASP A 550 1.77 19.24 22.71
C ASP A 550 0.46 20.01 22.90
N PRO A 551 0.38 20.99 23.83
CA PRO A 551 -0.85 21.73 24.10
C PRO A 551 -1.44 22.41 22.86
N ARG A 552 -0.59 22.83 21.91
CA ARG A 552 -1.00 23.52 20.68
C ARG A 552 -1.80 22.62 19.72
N THR A 553 -1.71 21.31 19.90
CA THR A 553 -2.43 20.32 19.09
C THR A 553 -3.79 19.94 19.68
N VAL A 554 -4.13 20.47 20.85
CA VAL A 554 -5.39 20.19 21.54
C VAL A 554 -6.39 21.32 21.25
N PRO A 555 -7.64 21.02 20.89
CA PRO A 555 -8.65 22.05 20.69
C PRO A 555 -8.85 22.91 21.95
N GLN A 556 -8.96 24.23 21.77
CA GLN A 556 -9.04 25.20 22.89
C GLN A 556 -10.15 24.89 23.89
N LYS A 557 -11.30 24.39 23.42
CA LYS A 557 -12.42 24.00 24.29
C LYS A 557 -12.09 22.78 25.17
N VAL A 558 -11.33 21.84 24.62
CA VAL A 558 -10.86 20.64 25.34
C VAL A 558 -9.73 21.00 26.30
N LEU A 559 -8.82 21.89 25.89
CA LEU A 559 -7.67 22.30 26.70
C LEU A 559 -8.10 22.87 28.06
N LYS A 560 -9.16 23.70 28.08
CA LYS A 560 -9.74 24.27 29.31
C LYS A 560 -10.34 23.24 30.28
N ARG A 561 -10.64 22.03 29.79
CA ARG A 561 -11.21 20.92 30.57
C ARG A 561 -10.23 19.76 30.67
N SER A 562 -8.94 20.08 30.60
CA SER A 562 -7.86 19.13 30.68
C SER A 562 -6.93 19.47 31.82
N ASN A 563 -5.91 18.64 32.02
CA ASN A 563 -4.87 18.83 33.00
C ASN A 563 -3.73 19.76 32.52
N TRP A 564 -4.04 20.72 31.65
CA TRP A 564 -3.09 21.72 31.18
C TRP A 564 -2.88 22.78 32.26
N ASN A 565 -1.62 23.07 32.56
CA ASN A 565 -1.20 24.15 33.42
C ASN A 565 -0.66 25.28 32.54
N GLU A 566 -1.35 26.43 32.57
CA GLU A 566 -1.02 27.60 31.76
C GLU A 566 0.34 28.23 32.16
N ALA A 567 0.69 28.22 33.45
CA ALA A 567 1.94 28.79 33.94
C ALA A 567 3.18 28.02 33.47
N GLU A 568 3.06 26.70 33.33
CA GLU A 568 4.15 25.82 32.88
C GLU A 568 4.06 25.45 31.38
N ASP A 569 3.00 25.87 30.69
CA ASP A 569 2.64 25.46 29.32
C ASP A 569 2.79 23.93 29.12
N SER A 570 2.31 23.15 30.09
CA SER A 570 2.48 21.70 30.11
C SER A 570 1.33 20.98 30.80
N PHE A 571 1.20 19.68 30.56
CA PHE A 571 0.18 18.86 31.22
C PHE A 571 0.72 18.27 32.52
N LEU A 572 0.13 18.67 33.65
CA LEU A 572 0.48 18.19 34.97
C LEU A 572 -0.55 17.17 35.44
N PHE A 573 -0.14 16.09 36.11
CA PHE A 573 -1.13 15.13 36.59
C PHE A 573 -1.83 15.67 37.84
N PRO A 574 -3.18 15.74 37.85
CA PRO A 574 -3.93 16.10 39.05
C PRO A 574 -3.90 14.97 40.07
N SER A 575 -4.30 15.25 41.31
CA SER A 575 -4.42 14.21 42.33
C SER A 575 -5.53 13.23 41.93
N ILE A 576 -5.39 11.96 42.33
CA ILE A 576 -6.41 10.95 42.04
C ILE A 576 -7.73 11.30 42.74
N LYS A 577 -7.67 11.88 43.94
CA LYS A 577 -8.84 12.33 44.68
C LYS A 577 -9.68 13.30 43.84
N ASP A 578 -9.04 14.30 43.24
CA ASP A 578 -9.72 15.29 42.41
C ASP A 578 -10.26 14.68 41.11
N LEU A 579 -9.56 13.67 40.55
CA LEU A 579 -10.02 12.97 39.36
C LEU A 579 -11.29 12.15 39.62
N MET A 580 -11.41 11.53 40.80
CA MET A 580 -12.55 10.66 41.11
C MET A 580 -13.88 11.41 41.30
N ASP A 581 -13.85 12.74 41.43
CA ASP A 581 -15.05 13.57 41.49
C ASP A 581 -15.72 13.77 40.11
N TYR A 582 -15.01 13.45 39.01
CA TYR A 582 -15.56 13.56 37.66
C TYR A 582 -16.33 12.30 37.27
N SER A 583 -17.57 12.48 36.79
CA SER A 583 -18.38 11.36 36.31
C SER A 583 -17.93 10.79 34.95
N VAL A 584 -17.24 11.59 34.14
CA VAL A 584 -16.72 11.16 32.83
C VAL A 584 -15.27 11.59 32.67
N ILE A 585 -14.38 10.62 32.51
CA ILE A 585 -12.96 10.87 32.20
C ILE A 585 -12.65 10.38 30.79
N VAL A 586 -12.08 11.25 29.97
CA VAL A 586 -11.61 10.93 28.61
C VAL A 586 -10.08 10.85 28.61
N VAL A 587 -9.52 9.70 28.25
CA VAL A 587 -8.08 9.42 28.38
C VAL A 587 -7.59 8.47 27.29
N THR A 588 -6.31 8.50 26.92
CA THR A 588 -5.76 7.48 26.02
C THR A 588 -5.54 6.15 26.75
N LEU A 589 -5.57 5.01 26.05
CA LEU A 589 -5.34 3.69 26.64
C LEU A 589 -4.05 3.63 27.47
N VAL A 590 -2.93 4.13 26.92
CA VAL A 590 -1.64 4.19 27.63
C VAL A 590 -1.71 5.09 28.88
N THR A 591 -2.41 6.23 28.81
CA THR A 591 -2.51 7.14 29.96
C THR A 591 -3.48 6.63 31.02
N ALA A 592 -4.47 5.82 30.66
CA ALA A 592 -5.38 5.16 31.60
C ALA A 592 -4.61 4.28 32.61
N GLY A 593 -3.46 3.73 32.22
CA GLY A 593 -2.58 3.01 33.13
C GLY A 593 -2.12 3.82 34.36
N ARG A 594 -2.12 5.17 34.28
CA ARG A 594 -1.82 6.04 35.43
C ARG A 594 -2.92 6.01 36.49
N LEU A 595 -4.18 5.78 36.11
CA LEU A 595 -5.29 5.65 37.05
C LEU A 595 -5.09 4.43 37.96
N VAL A 596 -4.69 3.30 37.36
CA VAL A 596 -4.34 2.09 38.11
C VAL A 596 -3.13 2.34 39.02
N SER A 597 -2.06 2.95 38.51
CA SER A 597 -0.88 3.30 39.33
C SER A 597 -1.21 4.25 40.48
N GLY A 598 -2.20 5.13 40.27
CA GLY A 598 -2.66 6.10 41.26
C GLY A 598 -3.57 5.50 42.34
N GLY A 599 -3.89 4.21 42.26
CA GLY A 599 -4.70 3.52 43.25
C GLY A 599 -6.20 3.68 43.06
N VAL A 600 -6.67 4.00 41.84
CA VAL A 600 -8.11 3.95 41.53
C VAL A 600 -8.62 2.53 41.77
N ALA A 601 -9.69 2.41 42.58
CA ALA A 601 -10.25 1.13 42.95
C ALA A 601 -10.91 0.43 41.75
N LYS A 602 -10.73 -0.91 41.66
CA LYS A 602 -11.45 -1.76 40.72
C LYS A 602 -12.95 -1.53 40.85
N GLY A 603 -13.64 -1.33 39.72
CA GLY A 603 -15.08 -1.15 39.68
C GLY A 603 -15.55 0.28 40.01
N HIS A 604 -14.63 1.23 40.28
CA HIS A 604 -14.99 2.65 40.33
C HIS A 604 -15.69 3.06 39.02
N PHE A 605 -15.10 2.70 37.88
CA PHE A 605 -15.73 2.90 36.59
C PHE A 605 -16.78 1.81 36.32
N THR A 606 -18.05 2.22 36.37
CA THR A 606 -19.20 1.37 36.04
C THR A 606 -19.27 1.04 34.54
N HIS A 607 -18.74 1.91 33.68
CA HIS A 607 -18.70 1.70 32.24
C HIS A 607 -17.34 2.14 31.70
N ILE A 608 -16.77 1.29 30.84
CA ILE A 608 -15.56 1.60 30.08
C ILE A 608 -15.92 1.53 28.60
N PHE A 609 -15.72 2.65 27.91
CA PHE A 609 -15.93 2.80 26.48
C PHE A 609 -14.57 2.91 25.80
N ILE A 610 -14.31 2.12 24.76
CA ILE A 610 -13.06 2.20 23.98
C ILE A 610 -13.42 2.44 22.51
N ASP A 611 -13.19 3.66 22.03
CA ASP A 611 -13.34 4.01 20.61
C ASP A 611 -12.07 3.66 19.84
N GLU A 612 -12.22 3.42 18.53
CA GLU A 612 -11.14 2.98 17.64
C GLU A 612 -10.36 1.76 18.17
N ALA A 613 -11.04 0.85 18.89
CA ALA A 613 -10.46 -0.34 19.51
C ALA A 613 -9.78 -1.29 18.49
N GLY A 614 -10.17 -1.19 17.21
CA GLY A 614 -9.52 -1.92 16.11
C GLY A 614 -8.07 -1.51 15.84
N GLN A 615 -7.67 -0.30 16.27
CA GLN A 615 -6.32 0.26 16.03
C GLN A 615 -5.30 -0.09 17.11
N ALA A 616 -5.76 -0.58 18.26
CA ALA A 616 -4.89 -0.95 19.38
C ALA A 616 -4.49 -2.43 19.28
N VAL A 617 -3.25 -2.75 19.66
CA VAL A 617 -2.93 -4.16 19.98
C VAL A 617 -3.74 -4.58 21.19
N GLU A 618 -4.11 -5.84 21.27
CA GLU A 618 -4.93 -6.34 22.37
C GLU A 618 -4.36 -6.00 23.76
N PRO A 619 -3.06 -6.18 24.06
CA PRO A 619 -2.50 -5.79 25.37
C PRO A 619 -2.60 -4.29 25.68
N GLU A 620 -2.60 -3.42 24.67
CA GLU A 620 -2.81 -1.97 24.85
C GLU A 620 -4.26 -1.67 25.24
N CYS A 621 -5.23 -2.34 24.60
CA CYS A 621 -6.64 -2.27 24.98
C CYS A 621 -6.83 -2.67 26.46
N ILE A 622 -6.10 -3.69 26.91
CA ILE A 622 -6.18 -4.18 28.29
C ILE A 622 -5.68 -3.14 29.30
N ILE A 623 -4.80 -2.20 28.95
CA ILE A 623 -4.38 -1.12 29.87
C ILE A 623 -5.58 -0.31 30.36
N GLY A 624 -6.56 -0.05 29.47
CA GLY A 624 -7.77 0.69 29.80
C GLY A 624 -8.81 -0.12 30.57
N ILE A 625 -8.58 -1.42 30.80
CA ILE A 625 -9.55 -2.36 31.37
C ILE A 625 -9.04 -2.95 32.69
N ALA A 626 -7.82 -3.47 32.70
CA ALA A 626 -7.27 -4.22 33.81
C ALA A 626 -6.98 -3.34 35.03
N GLY A 627 -7.62 -3.69 36.15
CA GLY A 627 -7.56 -2.92 37.40
C GLY A 627 -8.61 -1.80 37.49
N LEU A 628 -9.33 -1.51 36.40
CA LEU A 628 -10.36 -0.46 36.37
C LEU A 628 -11.77 -1.05 36.27
N LEU A 629 -11.95 -2.08 35.44
CA LEU A 629 -13.24 -2.76 35.25
C LEU A 629 -13.48 -3.84 36.30
N ASP A 630 -14.68 -3.84 36.88
CA ASP A 630 -15.26 -5.06 37.46
C ASP A 630 -16.13 -5.74 36.40
N PRO A 631 -15.73 -6.91 35.85
CA PRO A 631 -16.45 -7.53 34.74
C PRO A 631 -17.87 -8.00 35.10
N LEU A 632 -18.16 -8.23 36.38
CA LEU A 632 -19.49 -8.70 36.82
C LEU A 632 -20.48 -7.55 37.03
N LYS A 633 -19.98 -6.37 37.41
CA LYS A 633 -20.83 -5.19 37.73
C LYS A 633 -20.79 -4.13 36.63
N GLY A 634 -19.63 -3.95 36.02
CA GLY A 634 -19.37 -2.96 34.99
C GLY A 634 -19.77 -3.41 33.59
N GLN A 635 -19.71 -2.49 32.63
CA GLN A 635 -19.83 -2.81 31.21
C GLN A 635 -18.59 -2.36 30.45
N LEU A 636 -18.13 -3.22 29.54
CA LEU A 636 -17.15 -2.85 28.53
C LEU A 636 -17.86 -2.66 27.19
N VAL A 637 -17.62 -1.52 26.54
CA VAL A 637 -18.12 -1.21 25.20
C VAL A 637 -16.92 -0.95 24.30
N LEU A 638 -16.77 -1.73 23.23
CA LEU A 638 -15.71 -1.56 22.25
C LEU A 638 -16.32 -1.08 20.94
N ALA A 639 -15.79 0.02 20.39
CA ALA A 639 -16.15 0.47 19.05
C ALA A 639 -14.95 0.49 18.12
N GLY A 640 -15.17 0.13 16.86
CA GLY A 640 -14.11 0.10 15.86
C GLY A 640 -14.56 -0.51 14.56
N ASP A 641 -13.61 -0.81 13.69
CA ASP A 641 -13.87 -1.44 12.41
C ASP A 641 -12.78 -2.47 12.11
N PRO A 642 -13.08 -3.78 12.13
CA PRO A 642 -12.08 -4.82 11.89
C PRO A 642 -11.57 -4.81 10.44
N GLN A 643 -12.26 -4.15 9.50
CA GLN A 643 -11.88 -4.04 8.10
C GLN A 643 -11.02 -2.79 7.79
N GLN A 644 -10.79 -1.93 8.79
CA GLN A 644 -9.83 -0.82 8.68
C GLN A 644 -8.48 -1.19 9.29
N LEU A 645 -7.51 -0.29 9.15
CA LEU A 645 -6.15 -0.44 9.65
C LEU A 645 -6.11 -0.84 11.12
N GLY A 646 -5.41 -1.95 11.39
CA GLY A 646 -5.06 -2.41 12.72
C GLY A 646 -3.80 -1.73 13.26
N PRO A 647 -3.29 -2.18 14.42
CA PRO A 647 -2.08 -1.64 15.01
C PRO A 647 -0.85 -1.79 14.10
N VAL A 648 0.04 -0.81 14.17
CA VAL A 648 1.31 -0.83 13.44
C VAL A 648 2.37 -1.56 14.28
N LEU A 649 2.78 -2.75 13.83
CA LEU A 649 3.84 -3.54 14.45
C LEU A 649 5.15 -3.45 13.67
N ARG A 650 6.27 -3.67 14.37
CA ARG A 650 7.60 -3.75 13.77
C ARG A 650 8.06 -5.18 13.60
N SER A 651 7.82 -6.04 14.59
CA SER A 651 8.30 -7.41 14.61
C SER A 651 7.51 -8.31 13.66
N PRO A 652 8.15 -8.85 12.59
CA PRO A 652 7.49 -9.80 11.71
C PRO A 652 7.05 -11.06 12.46
N LEU A 653 7.83 -11.49 13.47
CA LEU A 653 7.48 -12.63 14.32
C LEU A 653 6.26 -12.35 15.18
N ALA A 654 6.20 -11.18 15.83
CA ALA A 654 5.03 -10.82 16.64
C ALA A 654 3.76 -10.71 15.78
N GLN A 655 3.88 -10.16 14.56
CA GLN A 655 2.78 -10.10 13.60
C GLN A 655 2.34 -11.49 13.14
N LEU A 656 3.28 -12.37 12.78
CA LEU A 656 3.02 -13.75 12.36
C LEU A 656 2.20 -14.51 13.42
N HIS A 657 2.53 -14.33 14.69
CA HIS A 657 1.87 -15.02 15.80
C HIS A 657 0.66 -14.28 16.40
N GLY A 658 0.19 -13.22 15.73
CA GLY A 658 -1.12 -12.62 15.97
C GLY A 658 -1.16 -11.36 16.84
N LEU A 659 -0.02 -10.75 17.21
CA LEU A 659 -0.03 -9.49 17.97
C LEU A 659 -0.73 -8.35 17.20
N GLY A 660 -0.76 -8.43 15.87
CA GLY A 660 -1.38 -7.45 14.99
C GLY A 660 -2.91 -7.50 14.97
N GLN A 661 -3.50 -8.52 15.61
CA GLN A 661 -4.95 -8.64 15.76
C GLN A 661 -5.39 -7.86 17.01
N SER A 662 -6.33 -6.93 16.84
CA SER A 662 -6.92 -6.21 17.97
C SER A 662 -7.88 -7.09 18.77
N LEU A 663 -8.17 -6.71 20.01
CA LEU A 663 -9.18 -7.40 20.84
C LEU A 663 -10.55 -7.46 20.13
N LEU A 664 -10.97 -6.34 19.53
CA LEU A 664 -12.23 -6.26 18.78
C LEU A 664 -12.25 -7.24 17.60
N GLU A 665 -11.17 -7.27 16.81
CA GLU A 665 -11.07 -8.17 15.67
C GLU A 665 -11.00 -9.64 16.10
N ARG A 666 -10.31 -9.96 17.20
CA ARG A 666 -10.26 -11.31 17.75
C ARG A 666 -11.63 -11.80 18.19
N LEU A 667 -12.36 -10.99 18.97
CA LEU A 667 -13.70 -11.33 19.44
C LEU A 667 -14.65 -11.59 18.25
N MET A 668 -14.65 -10.71 17.25
CA MET A 668 -15.49 -10.86 16.07
C MET A 668 -15.14 -12.08 15.21
N LYS A 669 -13.85 -12.44 15.11
CA LYS A 669 -13.41 -13.57 14.28
C LYS A 669 -13.51 -14.93 14.98
N GLN A 670 -13.27 -14.99 16.28
CA GLN A 670 -13.00 -16.26 16.98
C GLN A 670 -14.03 -16.61 18.06
N ASN A 671 -14.94 -15.71 18.42
CA ASN A 671 -15.93 -15.98 19.45
C ASN A 671 -17.35 -16.01 18.85
N ALA A 672 -18.08 -17.08 19.14
CA ALA A 672 -19.40 -17.37 18.58
C ALA A 672 -20.45 -16.27 18.87
N LEU A 673 -20.34 -15.56 20.00
CA LEU A 673 -21.27 -14.48 20.38
C LEU A 673 -21.25 -13.30 19.40
N TYR A 674 -20.16 -13.11 18.66
CA TYR A 674 -19.94 -11.96 17.79
C TYR A 674 -19.90 -12.34 16.30
N GLN A 675 -20.16 -13.60 15.99
CA GLN A 675 -20.28 -14.08 14.61
C GLN A 675 -21.73 -13.94 14.13
N LYS A 676 -21.92 -13.89 12.81
CA LYS A 676 -23.26 -13.97 12.21
C LYS A 676 -23.84 -15.37 12.44
N SER A 677 -25.15 -15.48 12.61
CA SER A 677 -25.84 -16.77 12.68
C SER A 677 -25.55 -17.62 11.44
N GLN A 678 -25.35 -18.93 11.63
CA GLN A 678 -25.05 -19.87 10.55
C GLN A 678 -26.22 -20.07 9.59
N ASP A 679 -27.44 -19.72 10.01
CA ASP A 679 -28.66 -19.79 9.19
C ASP A 679 -28.71 -18.73 8.07
N GLY A 680 -27.81 -17.73 8.10
CA GLY A 680 -27.76 -16.63 7.13
C GLY A 680 -28.96 -15.67 7.17
N GLN A 681 -29.96 -15.92 8.01
CA GLN A 681 -31.21 -15.14 8.08
C GLN A 681 -31.25 -14.23 9.32
N SER A 682 -30.62 -14.65 10.42
CA SER A 682 -30.78 -14.00 11.73
C SER A 682 -29.74 -12.90 12.02
N GLY A 683 -28.86 -12.57 11.07
CA GLY A 683 -27.86 -11.51 11.22
C GLY A 683 -26.91 -11.74 12.41
N TYR A 684 -26.50 -10.65 13.06
CA TYR A 684 -25.79 -10.73 14.33
C TYR A 684 -26.74 -10.67 15.52
N ASP A 685 -26.38 -11.30 16.64
CA ASP A 685 -27.10 -11.13 17.90
C ASP A 685 -26.90 -9.71 18.45
N THR A 686 -27.96 -8.91 18.38
CA THR A 686 -27.94 -7.49 18.79
C THR A 686 -27.71 -7.31 20.29
N ARG A 687 -27.86 -8.36 21.11
CA ARG A 687 -27.52 -8.32 22.54
C ARG A 687 -26.03 -8.07 22.77
N PHE A 688 -25.17 -8.48 21.84
CA PHE A 688 -23.72 -8.43 21.95
C PHE A 688 -23.06 -7.48 20.95
N VAL A 689 -23.63 -7.35 19.76
CA VAL A 689 -23.00 -6.58 18.68
C VAL A 689 -24.00 -5.84 17.82
N THR A 690 -23.66 -4.61 17.46
CA THR A 690 -24.39 -3.83 16.44
C THR A 690 -23.45 -3.48 15.29
N LYS A 691 -23.86 -3.87 14.08
CA LYS A 691 -23.28 -3.37 12.83
C LYS A 691 -23.99 -2.09 12.41
N LEU A 692 -23.27 -0.99 12.26
CA LEU A 692 -23.82 0.27 11.74
C LEU A 692 -23.75 0.28 10.20
N LEU A 693 -24.88 0.49 9.53
CA LEU A 693 -25.02 0.35 8.07
C LEU A 693 -25.12 1.68 7.31
N ARG A 694 -25.68 2.72 7.94
CA ARG A 694 -25.96 4.00 7.27
C ARG A 694 -24.70 4.87 7.25
N ASN A 695 -24.15 5.13 6.06
CA ASN A 695 -23.00 5.99 5.83
C ASN A 695 -23.44 7.44 5.63
N TYR A 696 -22.94 8.35 6.48
CA TYR A 696 -23.26 9.78 6.47
C TYR A 696 -22.14 10.65 5.88
N ARG A 697 -21.15 10.05 5.22
CA ARG A 697 -19.94 10.74 4.77
C ARG A 697 -19.87 10.92 3.26
N SER A 698 -19.96 9.82 2.52
CA SER A 698 -19.39 9.73 1.18
C SER A 698 -20.46 9.60 0.09
N HIS A 699 -20.14 10.10 -1.10
CA HIS A 699 -20.91 9.87 -2.31
C HIS A 699 -21.03 8.36 -2.64
N PRO A 700 -22.16 7.85 -3.17
CA PRO A 700 -22.36 6.43 -3.50
C PRO A 700 -21.27 5.85 -4.40
N THR A 701 -20.79 6.61 -5.38
CA THR A 701 -19.75 6.14 -6.31
C THR A 701 -18.40 5.90 -5.63
N ILE A 702 -18.07 6.66 -4.58
CA ILE A 702 -16.87 6.49 -3.76
C ILE A 702 -17.01 5.21 -2.91
N LEU A 703 -18.19 4.98 -2.35
CA LEU A 703 -18.46 3.84 -1.47
C LEU A 703 -18.61 2.50 -2.21
N LYS A 704 -18.91 2.52 -3.50
CA LYS A 704 -19.25 1.32 -4.28
C LYS A 704 -18.26 0.17 -4.09
N ILE A 705 -16.97 0.42 -4.32
CA ILE A 705 -15.93 -0.63 -4.26
C ILE A 705 -15.63 -1.06 -2.81
N PRO A 706 -15.41 -0.14 -1.85
CA PRO A 706 -15.27 -0.55 -0.44
C PRO A 706 -16.47 -1.33 0.09
N ASN A 707 -17.70 -0.97 -0.30
CA ASN A 707 -18.91 -1.68 0.13
C ASN A 707 -19.00 -3.10 -0.43
N GLU A 708 -18.67 -3.27 -1.71
CA GLU A 708 -18.60 -4.59 -2.36
C GLU A 708 -17.54 -5.50 -1.72
N LEU A 709 -16.33 -4.97 -1.50
CA LEU A 709 -15.19 -5.80 -1.09
C LEU A 709 -15.16 -6.11 0.41
N PHE A 710 -15.57 -5.16 1.26
CA PHE A 710 -15.33 -5.27 2.71
C PHE A 710 -16.60 -5.39 3.55
N TYR A 711 -17.78 -5.07 2.98
CA TYR A 711 -18.99 -4.88 3.77
C TYR A 711 -20.23 -5.56 3.18
N GLU A 712 -20.04 -6.54 2.30
CA GLU A 712 -21.10 -7.42 1.78
C GLU A 712 -22.23 -6.67 1.07
N ASN A 713 -21.94 -5.49 0.50
CA ASN A 713 -22.94 -4.57 -0.06
C ASN A 713 -24.02 -4.07 0.92
N GLU A 714 -23.83 -4.20 2.23
CA GLU A 714 -24.83 -3.80 3.23
C GLU A 714 -24.84 -2.29 3.52
N LEU A 715 -23.80 -1.53 3.14
CA LEU A 715 -23.77 -0.08 3.42
C LEU A 715 -24.80 0.70 2.62
N GLN A 716 -25.45 1.63 3.32
CA GLN A 716 -26.51 2.49 2.78
C GLN A 716 -26.08 3.96 2.79
N VAL A 717 -26.41 4.73 1.76
CA VAL A 717 -25.98 6.13 1.67
C VAL A 717 -27.01 7.06 2.30
N PHE A 718 -26.60 7.72 3.39
CA PHE A 718 -27.35 8.74 4.13
C PHE A 718 -26.58 10.08 4.23
N ALA A 719 -25.43 10.19 3.55
CA ALA A 719 -24.68 11.44 3.46
C ALA A 719 -25.54 12.57 2.89
N ASN A 720 -25.39 13.79 3.42
CA ASN A 720 -26.12 14.96 2.97
C ASN A 720 -25.94 15.14 1.46
N GLN A 721 -27.05 15.27 0.74
CA GLN A 721 -27.05 15.28 -0.71
C GLN A 721 -26.24 16.46 -1.29
N MET A 722 -26.42 17.66 -0.73
CA MET A 722 -25.73 18.87 -1.19
C MET A 722 -24.22 18.76 -0.98
N GLU A 723 -23.79 18.21 0.17
CA GLU A 723 -22.36 18.04 0.47
C GLU A 723 -21.71 16.98 -0.42
N ARG A 724 -22.34 15.82 -0.57
CA ARG A 724 -21.74 14.68 -1.29
C ARG A 724 -21.75 14.87 -2.81
N GLU A 725 -22.75 15.59 -3.35
CA GLU A 725 -22.88 15.83 -4.80
C GLU A 725 -22.17 17.11 -5.25
N ALA A 726 -21.54 17.85 -4.33
CA ALA A 726 -20.88 19.14 -4.57
C ALA A 726 -19.93 19.16 -5.79
N PHE A 727 -19.28 18.04 -6.11
CA PHE A 727 -18.34 17.94 -7.23
C PHE A 727 -18.86 17.17 -8.45
N CYS A 728 -20.11 16.70 -8.46
CA CYS A 728 -20.67 15.91 -9.57
C CYS A 728 -20.63 16.63 -10.92
N HIS A 729 -20.72 17.97 -10.92
CA HIS A 729 -20.68 18.79 -12.13
C HIS A 729 -19.33 19.47 -12.38
N TRP A 730 -18.28 19.15 -11.62
CA TRP A 730 -16.96 19.75 -11.79
C TRP A 730 -16.43 19.54 -13.22
N GLU A 731 -15.94 20.61 -13.85
CA GLU A 731 -15.60 20.64 -15.29
C GLU A 731 -14.45 19.73 -15.71
N HIS A 732 -13.60 19.33 -14.77
CA HIS A 732 -12.47 18.45 -15.03
C HIS A 732 -12.75 16.96 -14.74
N LEU A 733 -13.98 16.59 -14.38
CA LEU A 733 -14.37 15.19 -14.32
C LEU A 733 -14.49 14.60 -15.74
N PRO A 734 -13.94 13.41 -16.02
CA PRO A 734 -14.14 12.72 -17.29
C PRO A 734 -15.62 12.44 -17.58
N LYS A 735 -16.40 12.07 -16.55
CA LYS A 735 -17.85 11.86 -16.62
C LYS A 735 -18.56 12.67 -15.53
N LYS A 736 -19.56 13.45 -15.93
CA LYS A 736 -20.43 14.19 -15.00
C LYS A 736 -21.28 13.22 -14.16
N GLY A 737 -21.51 13.56 -12.90
CA GLY A 737 -22.21 12.70 -11.94
C GLY A 737 -21.35 11.57 -11.35
N PHE A 738 -20.08 11.43 -11.76
CA PHE A 738 -19.17 10.42 -11.26
C PHE A 738 -17.95 11.08 -10.60
N PRO A 739 -18.03 11.46 -9.31
CA PRO A 739 -16.95 12.17 -8.61
C PRO A 739 -15.83 11.23 -8.10
N VAL A 740 -15.47 10.24 -8.91
CA VAL A 740 -14.32 9.36 -8.69
C VAL A 740 -13.46 9.42 -9.95
N LEU A 741 -12.17 9.64 -9.78
CA LEU A 741 -11.23 9.81 -10.87
C LEU A 741 -9.99 8.95 -10.63
N PHE A 742 -9.70 8.04 -11.55
CA PHE A 742 -8.39 7.38 -11.60
C PHE A 742 -7.57 7.98 -12.74
N HIS A 743 -6.40 8.53 -12.42
CA HIS A 743 -5.44 9.06 -13.38
C HIS A 743 -4.24 8.13 -13.47
N GLY A 744 -4.14 7.38 -14.57
CA GLY A 744 -3.02 6.48 -14.84
C GLY A 744 -1.74 7.24 -15.18
N VAL A 745 -0.66 6.98 -14.45
CA VAL A 745 0.65 7.62 -14.63
C VAL A 745 1.76 6.58 -14.74
N MET A 746 2.52 6.61 -15.83
CA MET A 746 3.76 5.84 -15.96
C MET A 746 4.91 6.65 -15.39
N GLY A 747 5.02 6.71 -14.06
CA GLY A 747 6.10 7.44 -13.39
C GLY A 747 7.36 6.61 -13.23
N LYS A 748 8.33 7.16 -12.50
CA LYS A 748 9.48 6.42 -11.99
C LYS A 748 9.66 6.75 -10.51
N ASP A 749 9.82 5.71 -9.71
CA ASP A 749 10.13 5.79 -8.30
C ASP A 749 11.60 6.22 -8.17
N GLU A 750 11.83 7.42 -7.64
CA GLU A 750 13.16 7.98 -7.40
C GLU A 750 13.43 8.11 -5.90
N ARG A 751 14.73 8.19 -5.54
CA ARG A 751 15.22 8.23 -4.16
C ARG A 751 16.41 9.17 -4.07
N GLU A 752 16.52 9.92 -2.98
CA GLU A 752 17.67 10.80 -2.69
C GLU A 752 18.74 10.07 -1.85
N ALA A 753 20.02 10.40 -2.01
CA ALA A 753 21.14 9.81 -1.23
C ALA A 753 20.93 9.84 0.28
N ASN A 754 20.35 10.93 0.78
CA ASN A 754 20.22 11.19 2.21
C ASN A 754 18.90 10.70 2.81
N SER A 755 18.04 10.02 2.03
CA SER A 755 16.76 9.49 2.51
C SER A 755 16.45 8.08 1.99
N PRO A 756 15.84 7.21 2.81
CA PRO A 756 15.26 5.97 2.35
C PRO A 756 13.91 6.08 1.64
N SER A 757 13.30 7.26 1.63
CA SER A 757 11.96 7.53 1.10
C SER A 757 11.94 7.60 -0.42
N PHE A 758 10.87 7.09 -1.03
CA PHE A 758 10.65 7.14 -2.47
C PHE A 758 9.72 8.31 -2.82
N PHE A 759 9.89 8.88 -4.01
CA PHE A 759 8.94 9.83 -4.56
C PHE A 759 8.76 9.60 -6.06
N ASN A 760 7.64 10.07 -6.59
CA ASN A 760 7.31 9.97 -8.00
C ASN A 760 6.96 11.36 -8.51
N VAL A 761 7.91 11.99 -9.19
CA VAL A 761 7.78 13.37 -9.68
C VAL A 761 6.60 13.51 -10.63
N THR A 762 6.38 12.52 -11.49
CA THR A 762 5.26 12.54 -12.45
C THR A 762 3.90 12.49 -11.74
N GLU A 763 3.75 11.68 -10.69
CA GLU A 763 2.53 11.71 -9.89
C GLU A 763 2.33 13.08 -9.21
N ILE A 764 3.40 13.70 -8.70
CA ILE A 764 3.32 15.04 -8.09
C ILE A 764 2.81 16.09 -9.08
N GLU A 765 3.31 16.08 -10.31
CA GLU A 765 2.87 17.02 -11.35
C GLU A 765 1.37 16.90 -11.63
N VAL A 766 0.86 15.68 -11.73
CA VAL A 766 -0.57 15.41 -11.93
C VAL A 766 -1.37 15.89 -10.73
N ILE A 767 -0.89 15.63 -9.51
CA ILE A 767 -1.52 16.12 -8.28
C ILE A 767 -1.58 17.65 -8.25
N VAL A 768 -0.46 18.33 -8.53
CA VAL A 768 -0.39 19.80 -8.59
C VAL A 768 -1.33 20.35 -9.67
N SER A 769 -1.43 19.69 -10.83
CA SER A 769 -2.40 20.06 -11.87
C SER A 769 -3.85 20.02 -11.35
N TYR A 770 -4.23 18.99 -10.60
CA TYR A 770 -5.57 18.91 -10.00
C TYR A 770 -5.79 19.93 -8.89
N LEU A 771 -4.77 20.21 -8.08
CA LEU A 771 -4.83 21.26 -7.07
C LEU A 771 -5.08 22.63 -7.69
N ASN A 772 -4.38 22.97 -8.78
CA ASN A 772 -4.60 24.22 -9.52
C ASN A 772 -6.03 24.28 -10.09
N LYS A 773 -6.51 23.21 -10.72
CA LYS A 773 -7.89 23.12 -11.23
C LYS A 773 -8.94 23.32 -10.12
N LEU A 774 -8.73 22.75 -8.94
CA LEU A 774 -9.61 22.95 -7.79
C LEU A 774 -9.55 24.41 -7.30
N ALA A 775 -8.36 25.00 -7.25
CA ALA A 775 -8.16 26.38 -6.83
C ALA A 775 -8.77 27.40 -7.81
N GLU A 776 -8.78 27.11 -9.10
CA GLU A 776 -9.35 27.97 -10.16
C GLU A 776 -10.89 27.92 -10.22
N THR A 777 -11.48 26.79 -9.84
CA THR A 777 -12.91 26.51 -9.99
C THR A 777 -13.72 26.73 -8.70
N GLN A 778 -13.08 26.79 -7.53
CA GLN A 778 -13.76 27.02 -6.25
C GLN A 778 -14.60 28.31 -6.25
N GLY A 779 -15.80 28.26 -5.66
CA GLY A 779 -16.73 29.39 -5.58
C GLY A 779 -17.41 29.79 -6.90
N LYS A 780 -17.17 29.05 -8.00
CA LYS A 780 -17.80 29.27 -9.32
C LYS A 780 -18.77 28.15 -9.64
N LYS A 781 -19.81 28.44 -10.44
CA LYS A 781 -20.77 27.44 -10.97
C LYS A 781 -21.35 26.49 -9.90
N GLY A 782 -21.59 27.00 -8.69
CA GLY A 782 -22.14 26.21 -7.57
C GLY A 782 -21.12 25.35 -6.80
N LEU A 783 -19.82 25.41 -7.12
CA LEU A 783 -18.79 24.70 -6.37
C LEU A 783 -18.49 25.36 -5.02
N PRO A 784 -18.25 24.58 -3.96
CA PRO A 784 -17.94 25.14 -2.65
C PRO A 784 -16.59 25.88 -2.67
N LYS A 785 -16.47 26.91 -1.82
CA LYS A 785 -15.18 27.50 -1.50
C LYS A 785 -14.40 26.52 -0.62
N LEU A 786 -13.16 26.22 -0.98
CA LEU A 786 -12.32 25.23 -0.28
C LEU A 786 -11.30 25.92 0.62
N SER A 787 -11.19 25.46 1.85
CA SER A 787 -10.07 25.75 2.74
C SER A 787 -8.97 24.70 2.60
N SER A 788 -7.78 24.95 3.15
CA SER A 788 -6.69 23.96 3.22
C SER A 788 -7.14 22.66 3.92
N ASN A 789 -8.05 22.76 4.88
CA ASN A 789 -8.56 21.63 5.65
C ASN A 789 -9.68 20.86 4.93
N ASP A 790 -10.13 21.31 3.76
CA ASP A 790 -11.14 20.61 2.95
C ASP A 790 -10.50 19.61 1.96
N ILE A 791 -9.19 19.69 1.73
CA ILE A 791 -8.44 18.85 0.81
C ILE A 791 -7.40 18.05 1.61
N GLY A 792 -7.35 16.74 1.39
CA GLY A 792 -6.30 15.88 1.95
C GLY A 792 -5.55 15.13 0.86
N ILE A 793 -4.24 15.01 1.02
CA ILE A 793 -3.39 14.23 0.12
C ILE A 793 -2.84 13.04 0.89
N ILE A 794 -3.23 11.84 0.49
CA ILE A 794 -2.77 10.58 1.06
C ILE A 794 -1.65 10.05 0.18
N THR A 795 -0.47 9.88 0.77
CA THR A 795 0.69 9.29 0.10
C THR A 795 1.49 8.41 1.07
N PRO A 796 2.04 7.27 0.61
CA PRO A 796 2.93 6.46 1.44
C PRO A 796 4.23 7.19 1.87
N TYR A 797 4.64 8.29 1.23
CA TYR A 797 5.95 8.92 1.48
C TYR A 797 5.86 10.42 1.81
N ARG A 798 6.37 10.80 2.99
CA ARG A 798 6.28 12.16 3.53
C ARG A 798 7.04 13.21 2.70
N LYS A 799 8.12 12.88 1.97
CA LYS A 799 8.83 13.83 1.11
C LYS A 799 8.10 14.25 -0.18
N GLN A 800 6.99 13.61 -0.52
CA GLN A 800 6.06 14.18 -1.50
C GLN A 800 5.43 15.50 -0.99
N ALA A 801 5.55 15.80 0.31
CA ALA A 801 5.07 17.00 1.00
C ALA A 801 5.99 18.24 0.87
N ARG A 802 6.65 18.48 -0.28
CA ARG A 802 7.15 19.83 -0.61
C ARG A 802 6.01 20.83 -0.88
N LEU A 803 4.76 20.34 -0.91
CA LEU A 803 3.53 21.11 -1.07
C LEU A 803 3.05 21.63 0.31
N LYS A 804 2.75 22.92 0.45
CA LYS A 804 2.22 23.56 1.67
C LYS A 804 0.75 23.17 1.94
N MET A 805 0.44 21.88 2.05
CA MET A 805 -0.91 21.35 2.28
C MET A 805 -0.88 20.18 3.28
N ASP A 806 -2.06 19.74 3.75
CA ASP A 806 -2.21 18.53 4.58
C ASP A 806 -1.89 17.27 3.76
N VAL A 807 -0.62 16.89 3.79
CA VAL A 807 -0.07 15.66 3.18
C VAL A 807 0.31 14.71 4.30
N GLY A 808 -0.12 13.46 4.20
CA GLY A 808 0.12 12.46 5.23
C GLY A 808 -0.06 11.03 4.76
N SER A 809 0.42 10.11 5.60
CA SER A 809 0.23 8.68 5.38
C SER A 809 -1.22 8.23 5.61
N VAL A 810 -1.58 7.02 5.16
CA VAL A 810 -2.92 6.45 5.42
C VAL A 810 -3.19 6.37 6.91
N GLU A 811 -2.18 5.99 7.70
CA GLU A 811 -2.25 5.91 9.15
C GLU A 811 -2.56 7.27 9.80
N GLU A 812 -1.99 8.37 9.29
CA GLU A 812 -2.28 9.72 9.80
C GLU A 812 -3.70 10.19 9.43
N PHE A 813 -4.20 9.79 8.27
CA PHE A 813 -5.56 10.11 7.81
C PHE A 813 -6.63 9.20 8.41
N GLN A 814 -6.26 8.16 9.17
CA GLN A 814 -7.23 7.31 9.85
C GLN A 814 -8.02 8.12 10.88
N GLY A 815 -9.33 7.93 10.90
CA GLY A 815 -10.26 8.77 11.71
C GLY A 815 -10.52 10.18 11.15
N GLN A 816 -9.71 10.68 10.22
CA GLN A 816 -9.94 11.96 9.56
C GLN A 816 -10.83 11.81 8.31
N GLU A 817 -11.38 12.93 7.84
CA GLU A 817 -12.18 13.02 6.62
C GLU A 817 -11.98 14.41 5.97
N ARG A 818 -12.13 14.47 4.64
CA ARG A 818 -11.98 15.70 3.84
C ARG A 818 -13.03 15.74 2.73
N LYS A 819 -13.40 16.94 2.25
CA LYS A 819 -14.32 17.08 1.11
C LYS A 819 -13.73 16.44 -0.14
N VAL A 820 -12.45 16.73 -0.39
CA VAL A 820 -11.67 16.17 -1.50
C VAL A 820 -10.49 15.37 -0.94
N ILE A 821 -10.28 14.16 -1.47
CA ILE A 821 -9.07 13.38 -1.21
C ILE A 821 -8.37 13.09 -2.51
N ILE A 822 -7.05 13.29 -2.50
CA ILE A 822 -6.15 12.87 -3.57
C ILE A 822 -5.24 11.76 -3.01
N VAL A 823 -5.21 10.61 -3.66
CA VAL A 823 -4.36 9.48 -3.30
C VAL A 823 -3.24 9.35 -4.32
N SER A 824 -1.99 9.40 -3.86
CA SER A 824 -0.80 9.08 -4.66
C SER A 824 -0.32 7.69 -4.29
N THR A 825 -0.08 6.84 -5.29
CA THR A 825 0.40 5.46 -5.03
C THR A 825 1.92 5.33 -5.05
N VAL A 826 2.62 6.30 -5.67
CA VAL A 826 4.08 6.47 -5.80
C VAL A 826 4.81 5.35 -6.55
N ARG A 827 4.42 4.10 -6.38
CA ARG A 827 5.11 2.92 -6.92
C ARG A 827 4.96 2.82 -8.43
N SER A 828 6.11 2.74 -9.11
CA SER A 828 6.21 2.58 -10.56
C SER A 828 7.23 1.52 -11.00
N SER A 829 7.84 0.76 -10.06
CA SER A 829 8.79 -0.32 -10.35
C SER A 829 8.47 -1.63 -9.62
N VAL A 830 8.57 -2.74 -10.36
CA VAL A 830 8.28 -4.11 -9.88
C VAL A 830 9.40 -4.66 -8.99
N ASN A 831 10.64 -4.18 -9.14
CA ASN A 831 11.79 -4.65 -8.36
C ASN A 831 11.64 -4.31 -6.86
N TYR A 832 10.90 -3.25 -6.53
CA TYR A 832 10.63 -2.87 -5.14
C TYR A 832 9.39 -3.54 -4.55
N VAL A 833 8.50 -4.11 -5.38
CA VAL A 833 7.29 -4.82 -4.92
C VAL A 833 7.66 -6.07 -4.10
N LYS A 834 8.77 -6.74 -4.43
CA LYS A 834 9.29 -7.86 -3.63
C LYS A 834 9.93 -7.43 -2.31
N MET A 835 10.77 -6.40 -2.35
CA MET A 835 11.32 -5.84 -1.10
C MET A 835 10.19 -5.37 -0.17
N ASP A 836 9.07 -4.88 -0.72
CA ASP A 836 7.90 -4.48 0.08
C ASP A 836 7.16 -5.67 0.74
N GLN A 837 7.22 -6.87 0.15
CA GLN A 837 6.72 -8.10 0.77
C GLN A 837 7.60 -8.52 1.96
N ASP A 838 8.92 -8.35 1.85
CA ASP A 838 9.88 -8.75 2.88
C ASP A 838 10.03 -7.69 3.99
N PHE A 839 9.80 -6.40 3.69
CA PHE A 839 9.95 -5.26 4.62
C PHE A 839 8.63 -4.62 5.07
N ASN A 840 7.48 -5.21 4.74
CA ASN A 840 6.16 -4.81 5.26
C ASN A 840 5.74 -3.35 4.94
N ILE A 841 6.36 -2.74 3.92
CA ILE A 841 6.01 -1.41 3.39
C ILE A 841 4.99 -1.57 2.25
N GLY A 842 4.07 -2.52 2.40
CA GLY A 842 2.99 -2.84 1.48
C GLY A 842 1.84 -1.83 1.55
N PHE A 843 2.02 -0.63 1.00
CA PHE A 843 0.89 0.29 0.77
C PHE A 843 -0.13 -0.32 -0.21
N LEU A 844 0.35 -1.08 -1.21
CA LEU A 844 -0.49 -1.59 -2.30
C LEU A 844 -1.17 -2.93 -2.04
N SER A 845 -0.53 -3.84 -1.32
CA SER A 845 -1.05 -5.19 -1.05
C SER A 845 -1.93 -5.29 0.21
N ASN A 846 -2.03 -4.22 0.99
CA ASN A 846 -2.81 -4.23 2.22
C ASN A 846 -4.23 -3.71 1.97
N GLU A 847 -5.19 -4.63 1.94
CA GLU A 847 -6.61 -4.34 1.71
C GLU A 847 -7.21 -3.35 2.72
N LYS A 848 -6.79 -3.44 4.00
CA LYS A 848 -7.24 -2.50 5.05
C LYS A 848 -6.73 -1.08 4.78
N ARG A 849 -5.50 -0.91 4.27
CA ARG A 849 -4.98 0.41 3.84
C ARG A 849 -5.76 0.96 2.66
N PHE A 850 -6.05 0.12 1.66
CA PHE A 850 -6.89 0.50 0.52
C PHE A 850 -8.26 1.00 1.00
N ASN A 851 -8.92 0.22 1.86
CA ASN A 851 -10.23 0.56 2.42
C ASN A 851 -10.20 1.92 3.14
N VAL A 852 -9.21 2.15 4.01
CA VAL A 852 -9.06 3.44 4.71
C VAL A 852 -8.86 4.59 3.72
N ALA A 853 -7.93 4.46 2.78
CA ALA A 853 -7.58 5.51 1.82
C ALA A 853 -8.77 5.92 0.95
N MET A 854 -9.52 4.95 0.41
CA MET A 854 -10.66 5.21 -0.47
C MET A 854 -11.87 5.84 0.25
N THR A 855 -11.97 5.66 1.58
CA THR A 855 -13.16 6.07 2.37
C THR A 855 -12.95 7.36 3.18
N ARG A 856 -11.89 8.12 2.88
CA ARG A 856 -11.64 9.44 3.50
C ARG A 856 -12.39 10.58 2.83
N ALA A 857 -12.79 10.41 1.56
CA ALA A 857 -13.42 11.45 0.75
C ALA A 857 -14.92 11.56 1.04
N LYS A 858 -15.43 12.80 1.17
CA LYS A 858 -16.88 13.06 1.20
C LYS A 858 -17.47 13.18 -0.20
N ALA A 859 -16.87 14.04 -1.03
CA ALA A 859 -17.51 14.52 -2.26
C ALA A 859 -16.68 14.28 -3.53
N LEU A 860 -15.35 14.17 -3.44
CA LEU A 860 -14.48 13.92 -4.60
C LEU A 860 -13.27 13.06 -4.22
N LEU A 861 -13.05 11.98 -4.96
CA LEU A 861 -11.88 11.12 -4.83
C LEU A 861 -11.06 11.13 -6.13
N ILE A 862 -9.80 11.53 -6.04
CA ILE A 862 -8.84 11.47 -7.14
C ILE A 862 -7.73 10.50 -6.76
N VAL A 863 -7.47 9.50 -7.58
CA VAL A 863 -6.40 8.52 -7.40
C VAL A 863 -5.42 8.68 -8.54
N VAL A 864 -4.14 8.86 -8.21
CA VAL A 864 -3.04 9.02 -9.16
C VAL A 864 -2.05 7.89 -8.92
N GLY A 865 -1.75 7.11 -9.96
CA GLY A 865 -0.87 5.96 -9.80
C GLY A 865 -0.59 5.18 -11.07
N ASN A 866 0.32 4.23 -10.98
CA ASN A 866 0.72 3.39 -12.12
C ASN A 866 -0.27 2.22 -12.33
N PRO A 867 -1.14 2.26 -13.36
CA PRO A 867 -2.17 1.25 -13.55
C PRO A 867 -1.62 -0.14 -13.89
N VAL A 868 -0.42 -0.23 -14.49
CA VAL A 868 0.21 -1.51 -14.85
C VAL A 868 0.68 -2.28 -13.60
N ILE A 869 1.11 -1.56 -12.56
CA ILE A 869 1.53 -2.17 -11.30
C ILE A 869 0.35 -2.43 -10.40
N LEU A 870 -0.54 -1.44 -10.27
CA LEU A 870 -1.71 -1.52 -9.40
C LEU A 870 -2.65 -2.64 -9.83
N SER A 871 -2.84 -2.88 -11.13
CA SER A 871 -3.70 -3.96 -11.64
C SER A 871 -3.22 -5.38 -11.30
N LYS A 872 -2.01 -5.55 -10.74
CA LYS A 872 -1.53 -6.85 -10.23
C LYS A 872 -2.13 -7.23 -8.90
N ASP A 873 -2.57 -6.25 -8.13
CA ASP A 873 -3.31 -6.48 -6.89
C ASP A 873 -4.81 -6.61 -7.22
N PRO A 874 -5.50 -7.67 -6.77
CA PRO A 874 -6.92 -7.89 -7.09
C PRO A 874 -7.84 -6.74 -6.66
N THR A 875 -7.56 -6.12 -5.51
CA THR A 875 -8.36 -5.02 -4.95
C THR A 875 -8.23 -3.77 -5.82
N TRP A 876 -6.99 -3.39 -6.16
CA TRP A 876 -6.74 -2.27 -7.07
C TRP A 876 -7.25 -2.53 -8.49
N GLN A 877 -7.09 -3.75 -9.00
CA GLN A 877 -7.61 -4.13 -10.32
C GLN A 877 -9.13 -3.94 -10.39
N ARG A 878 -9.85 -4.35 -9.34
CA ARG A 878 -11.30 -4.17 -9.23
C ARG A 878 -11.69 -2.69 -9.27
N PHE A 879 -10.96 -1.84 -8.53
CA PHE A 879 -11.18 -0.40 -8.52
C PHE A 879 -10.90 0.27 -9.87
N ILE A 880 -9.78 -0.06 -10.51
CA ILE A 880 -9.42 0.49 -11.83
C ILE A 880 -10.48 0.10 -12.87
N ARG A 881 -10.90 -1.17 -12.89
CA ARG A 881 -11.95 -1.64 -13.80
C ARG A 881 -13.27 -0.93 -13.58
N TYR A 882 -13.64 -0.63 -12.33
CA TYR A 882 -14.83 0.16 -12.02
C TYR A 882 -14.73 1.57 -12.59
N CYS A 883 -13.60 2.25 -12.41
CA CYS A 883 -13.35 3.56 -13.01
C CYS A 883 -13.38 3.51 -14.55
N GLU A 884 -12.89 2.46 -15.19
CA GLU A 884 -12.97 2.30 -16.65
C GLU A 884 -14.41 2.13 -17.14
N LEU A 885 -15.17 1.20 -16.55
CA LEU A 885 -16.55 0.92 -16.94
C LEU A 885 -17.45 2.14 -16.76
N GLU A 886 -17.23 2.89 -15.68
CA GLU A 886 -17.95 4.12 -15.40
C GLU A 886 -17.38 5.35 -16.09
N GLN A 887 -16.37 5.22 -16.96
CA GLN A 887 -15.73 6.32 -17.68
C GLN A 887 -15.14 7.40 -16.74
N GLY A 888 -14.72 7.04 -15.54
CA GLY A 888 -13.95 7.87 -14.60
C GLY A 888 -12.43 7.66 -14.67
N TYR A 889 -11.94 7.00 -15.73
CA TYR A 889 -10.53 6.77 -15.98
C TYR A 889 -9.94 7.82 -16.92
N THR A 890 -8.73 8.30 -16.65
CA THR A 890 -7.95 9.16 -17.57
C THR A 890 -6.44 8.93 -17.42
N GLY A 891 -5.62 9.60 -18.23
CA GLY A 891 -4.17 9.41 -18.26
C GLY A 891 -3.75 8.21 -19.11
N PHE A 892 -2.62 7.58 -18.77
CA PHE A 892 -2.04 6.46 -19.50
C PHE A 892 -2.96 5.23 -19.52
N ASP A 893 -3.30 4.67 -20.68
CA ASP A 893 -4.08 3.43 -20.79
C ASP A 893 -3.17 2.21 -20.58
N TYR A 894 -3.39 1.41 -19.54
CA TYR A 894 -2.57 0.21 -19.28
C TYR A 894 -2.71 -0.87 -20.35
N LYS A 895 -3.77 -0.84 -21.18
CA LYS A 895 -3.90 -1.69 -22.37
C LYS A 895 -2.87 -1.34 -23.45
N ASP A 896 -2.26 -0.15 -23.35
CA ASP A 896 -1.17 0.23 -24.24
C ASP A 896 0.14 -0.51 -23.93
N ALA A 897 0.25 -1.15 -22.76
CA ALA A 897 1.41 -1.92 -22.30
C ALA A 897 1.28 -3.46 -22.51
N GLU A 898 0.31 -3.93 -23.32
CA GLU A 898 0.05 -5.35 -23.60
C GLU A 898 1.31 -6.12 -24.04
N GLY A 899 1.87 -6.93 -23.13
CA GLY A 899 3.06 -7.75 -23.36
C GLY A 899 3.99 -7.89 -22.15
N GLU A 900 3.88 -6.99 -21.16
CA GLU A 900 4.60 -7.09 -19.89
C GLU A 900 4.04 -8.18 -18.95
N GLU A 901 2.77 -8.58 -19.13
CA GLU A 901 2.00 -9.44 -18.21
C GLU A 901 2.66 -10.80 -17.90
N ASP A 902 3.28 -11.47 -18.88
CA ASP A 902 3.86 -12.81 -18.70
C ASP A 902 5.39 -12.79 -18.52
N VAL A 903 6.07 -11.72 -18.95
CA VAL A 903 7.52 -11.57 -18.77
C VAL A 903 7.81 -10.97 -17.40
N VAL A 904 7.16 -9.87 -17.03
CA VAL A 904 7.40 -9.16 -15.77
C VAL A 904 6.94 -9.96 -14.53
N SER A 905 5.90 -10.79 -14.67
CA SER A 905 5.47 -11.74 -13.61
C SER A 905 6.48 -12.87 -13.39
N ARG A 906 7.08 -13.43 -14.45
CA ARG A 906 8.16 -14.43 -14.36
C ARG A 906 9.48 -13.83 -13.87
N LEU A 907 9.79 -12.61 -14.30
CA LEU A 907 10.89 -11.79 -13.82
C LEU A 907 10.78 -11.48 -12.32
N ALA A 908 9.56 -11.40 -11.78
CA ALA A 908 9.26 -11.32 -10.36
C ALA A 908 9.14 -12.70 -9.68
N SER A 909 9.51 -13.81 -10.31
CA SER A 909 9.62 -15.12 -9.65
C SER A 909 11.09 -15.56 -9.48
N LEU A 910 12.00 -14.91 -10.21
CA LEU A 910 13.44 -15.20 -10.20
C LEU A 910 14.19 -14.06 -9.51
N LYS A 911 14.94 -14.40 -8.44
CA LYS A 911 15.74 -13.49 -7.60
C LYS A 911 16.64 -12.59 -8.47
N ILE A 912 16.66 -11.29 -8.21
CA ILE A 912 17.72 -10.39 -8.68
C ILE A 912 18.57 -10.09 -7.43
N SER A 913 19.73 -10.74 -7.32
CA SER A 913 20.85 -10.16 -6.58
C SER A 913 21.51 -9.12 -7.49
N SER A 914 21.84 -7.97 -6.93
CA SER A 914 22.63 -6.94 -7.58
C SER A 914 24.08 -7.14 -7.19
N ASP A 915 24.83 -7.98 -7.93
CA ASP A 915 26.25 -8.18 -7.69
C ASP A 915 27.06 -7.73 -8.90
N ASP A 916 27.67 -6.55 -8.77
CA ASP A 916 28.98 -6.20 -9.34
C ASP A 916 29.84 -5.71 -8.16
N VAL A 917 30.11 -6.62 -7.20
CA VAL A 917 31.24 -6.59 -6.26
C VAL A 917 31.48 -8.06 -5.85
N ASP A 918 32.73 -8.53 -5.99
CA ASP A 918 33.18 -9.91 -5.74
C ASP A 918 32.39 -10.68 -4.67
N GLU A 919 31.91 -11.86 -5.09
CA GLU A 919 31.14 -12.81 -4.28
C GLU A 919 31.89 -13.18 -2.99
N SER A 920 31.22 -12.96 -1.85
CA SER A 920 31.67 -13.42 -0.53
C SER A 920 30.74 -14.55 -0.04
N PRO A 921 31.25 -15.61 0.64
CA PRO A 921 30.53 -16.88 0.89
C PRO A 921 29.39 -16.84 1.92
N LEU A 922 28.69 -15.70 2.09
CA LEU A 922 27.69 -15.50 3.15
C LEU A 922 26.24 -15.48 2.66
N GLN A 923 25.97 -15.87 1.41
CA GLN A 923 24.60 -16.07 0.91
C GLN A 923 24.02 -17.49 1.16
N GLN A 924 24.70 -18.37 1.88
CA GLN A 924 24.24 -19.76 2.13
C GLN A 924 23.48 -20.02 3.44
N HIS A 925 23.17 -19.04 4.29
CA HIS A 925 22.59 -19.32 5.64
C HIS A 925 21.09 -18.99 5.83
N VAL A 926 20.28 -18.90 4.77
CA VAL A 926 18.81 -18.71 4.90
C VAL A 926 17.99 -19.97 4.55
N HIS A 927 18.62 -21.07 4.15
CA HIS A 927 17.99 -22.38 4.04
C HIS A 927 19.01 -23.50 4.29
N PRO A 928 18.98 -24.24 5.41
CA PRO A 928 19.69 -25.52 5.48
C PRO A 928 18.89 -26.61 4.73
N GLU A 929 19.59 -27.43 3.95
CA GLU A 929 19.10 -28.44 3.00
C GLU A 929 18.42 -29.69 3.62
N TRP A 930 17.90 -29.65 4.86
CA TRP A 930 17.25 -30.84 5.46
C TRP A 930 15.72 -30.92 5.24
N ARG A 931 15.13 -30.07 4.39
CA ARG A 931 13.68 -30.09 4.10
C ARG A 931 13.22 -31.09 3.03
N SER A 932 14.06 -32.05 2.66
CA SER A 932 13.66 -33.17 1.81
C SER A 932 14.04 -34.49 2.48
N GLU A 933 13.31 -34.85 3.54
CA GLU A 933 12.99 -36.23 3.88
C GLU A 933 11.92 -36.24 5.00
N GLN A 934 10.69 -36.62 4.57
CA GLN A 934 9.47 -36.97 5.31
C GLN A 934 8.78 -35.92 6.21
#